data_AF-A0A3N5WYU0-F1
#
_entry.id   AF-A0A3N5WYU0-F1
#
_cell.length_a   1.000
_cell.length_b   1.000
_cell.length_c   1.000
_cell.angle_alpha   90.00
_cell.angle_beta   90.00
_cell.angle_gamma   90.00
#
_symmetry.space_group_name_H-M   'P 1'
#
loop_
_entity.id
_entity.type
_entity.pdbx_description
1 polymer ?
#
loop_
_entity_poly.entity_id
_entity_poly.type
_entity_poly.pdbx_seq_one_letter_code
_entity_poly.pdbx_strand_id
1 'polypeptide(L)'
;MKYRSERKSRIAGFLIPLLIFLFSAAIPSACILIAVAYENDASGRTMKDGPHRVINGLALKQFMTSRQAPAVFGKYEFQKLRVLQGEGVVRPGWVHFDTSYQAGTRSGSFIWWIKEGGYTADEPELYASFRHFYDPTALNGSTYLTDHLETIDWYYQLLSNKVSKTALGQTFYPQVDARDWAISGPEREGIGRNEYCWERGLEAMHEAFAATDPVEKDRLFAKGWRALGETMHLVSDMTSPAHVRNDSHPGLAIGAYGFGETNSNVGLLKADPYDSYCSHYLVNQYAGGPVESSLQERIRAAKDPATLFDVIAAYTQENFFTPDTISGVDRLGRPVTNANGQRAYPSPKLRAADFQLDSGHYVKSINGRPVRMGHESWLLSTGWGSPQHAMKMTYPCVQDQTSILIPLAIAGCVKLADWYIPKVEVGLDSFDAEKGLLKGRVTHLNKDSAYASPLVFNSAEPPNFHLYMNDGLQNWDKIKLQVRSGEITADLGKLDVPEKASFVLILDIGGMRVRSEELKLGEESVLAYLKKAKAATFRLDGVYKHNRGGTEQHHEEYSFNRRDAEIQGWSWSGNSFEITWKKTYTNYGGVWEGATRTVRLSGSVTADGRTLSSCSLKVDTAFKDGPQEKSATLTGLNATVLMPEPSRPNFVCMYRGSGPRVASCVITTQTGTVRTVQTLSGEDSSTRAELEFFQ
;
A
#
# COMPACT_ATOMS: atom_id res chain seq x y z
N MET A 1 -14.04 -43.97 72.03
CA MET A 1 -13.56 -43.80 70.64
C MET A 1 -14.36 -44.75 69.74
N LYS A 2 -14.68 -44.36 68.49
CA LYS A 2 -15.71 -44.93 67.58
C LYS A 2 -17.17 -44.67 67.98
N TYR A 3 -17.68 -43.46 67.68
CA TYR A 3 -19.09 -43.18 67.31
C TYR A 3 -19.29 -41.67 67.07
N ARG A 4 -18.59 -41.06 66.08
CA ARG A 4 -18.86 -39.64 65.72
C ARG A 4 -18.45 -39.18 64.31
N SER A 5 -18.07 -40.09 63.39
CA SER A 5 -17.60 -39.70 62.04
C SER A 5 -18.59 -39.92 60.89
N GLU A 6 -19.75 -40.56 61.10
CA GLU A 6 -20.63 -40.94 59.96
C GLU A 6 -21.83 -40.03 59.68
N ARG A 7 -22.11 -39.00 60.50
CA ARG A 7 -23.22 -38.06 60.22
C ARG A 7 -22.84 -36.80 59.44
N LYS A 8 -21.55 -36.51 59.23
CA LYS A 8 -21.12 -35.34 58.45
C LYS A 8 -20.97 -35.58 56.95
N SER A 9 -20.86 -36.83 56.47
CA SER A 9 -20.69 -37.10 55.02
C SER A 9 -22.01 -37.19 54.24
N ARG A 10 -23.14 -37.49 54.90
CA ARG A 10 -24.46 -37.57 54.22
C ARG A 10 -25.16 -36.24 54.00
N ILE A 11 -24.81 -35.20 54.77
CA ILE A 11 -25.34 -33.84 54.59
C ILE A 11 -24.56 -33.09 53.49
N ALA A 12 -23.25 -33.35 53.36
CA ALA A 12 -22.42 -32.77 52.29
C ALA A 12 -22.72 -33.34 50.90
N GLY A 13 -23.12 -34.62 50.80
CA GLY A 13 -23.44 -35.27 49.52
C GLY A 13 -24.77 -34.85 48.86
N PHE A 14 -25.68 -34.20 49.61
CA PHE A 14 -26.98 -33.76 49.09
C PHE A 14 -27.10 -32.24 48.97
N LEU A 15 -26.40 -31.46 49.81
CA LEU A 15 -26.44 -30.00 49.75
C LEU A 15 -25.60 -29.40 48.63
N ILE A 16 -24.47 -30.03 48.26
CA ILE A 16 -23.61 -29.51 47.19
C ILE A 16 -24.27 -29.67 45.81
N PRO A 17 -24.89 -30.82 45.44
CA PRO A 17 -25.63 -30.92 44.18
C PRO A 17 -26.89 -30.06 44.16
N LEU A 18 -27.58 -29.88 45.30
CA LEU A 18 -28.78 -29.04 45.38
C LEU A 18 -28.46 -27.53 45.30
N LEU A 19 -27.32 -27.08 45.84
CA LEU A 19 -26.82 -25.71 45.64
C LEU A 19 -26.38 -25.48 44.19
N ILE A 20 -25.74 -26.46 43.54
CA ILE A 20 -25.40 -26.39 42.11
C ILE A 20 -26.68 -26.38 41.24
N PHE A 21 -27.70 -27.18 41.59
CA PHE A 21 -28.96 -27.25 40.86
C PHE A 21 -29.81 -25.98 41.05
N LEU A 22 -29.88 -25.43 42.28
CA LEU A 22 -30.60 -24.19 42.58
C LEU A 22 -29.89 -22.94 42.02
N PHE A 23 -28.56 -22.93 41.89
CA PHE A 23 -27.84 -21.88 41.15
C PHE A 23 -28.03 -22.00 39.63
N SER A 24 -28.24 -23.21 39.09
CA SER A 24 -28.50 -23.42 37.66
C SER A 24 -29.94 -23.11 37.22
N ALA A 25 -30.91 -23.09 38.14
CA ALA A 25 -32.32 -22.92 37.84
C ALA A 25 -32.87 -21.50 38.09
N ALA A 26 -32.07 -20.59 38.67
CA ALA A 26 -32.51 -19.24 39.08
C ALA A 26 -31.70 -18.10 38.46
N ILE A 27 -30.98 -18.33 37.36
CA ILE A 27 -30.43 -17.25 36.55
C ILE A 27 -31.42 -17.01 35.40
N PRO A 28 -32.19 -15.90 35.41
CA PRO A 28 -33.02 -15.55 34.26
C PRO A 28 -32.13 -15.43 33.03
N SER A 29 -32.62 -15.93 31.89
CA SER A 29 -32.02 -15.96 30.56
C SER A 29 -31.64 -14.58 29.95
N ALA A 30 -31.27 -13.60 30.77
CA ALA A 30 -31.01 -12.21 30.40
C ALA A 30 -29.61 -11.71 30.80
N CYS A 31 -28.76 -12.51 31.44
CA CYS A 31 -27.35 -12.16 31.67
C CYS A 31 -26.50 -12.76 30.54
N ILE A 32 -26.54 -12.13 29.37
CA ILE A 32 -25.53 -12.33 28.34
C ILE A 32 -24.19 -11.93 28.99
N LEU A 33 -23.29 -12.90 29.14
CA LEU A 33 -21.88 -12.70 29.44
C LEU A 33 -21.33 -11.75 28.36
N ILE A 34 -21.25 -10.46 28.65
CA ILE A 34 -20.53 -9.50 27.81
C ILE A 34 -19.05 -9.71 28.11
N ALA A 35 -18.47 -10.70 27.46
CA ALA A 35 -17.03 -10.79 27.29
C ALA A 35 -16.69 -10.06 25.97
N VAL A 36 -15.73 -9.15 26.04
CA VAL A 36 -15.24 -8.35 24.92
C VAL A 36 -13.79 -8.75 24.78
N ALA A 37 -13.43 -9.38 23.65
CA ALA A 37 -12.10 -9.94 23.51
C ALA A 37 -11.08 -8.89 23.09
N TYR A 38 -11.33 -7.91 22.24
CA TYR A 38 -10.39 -6.85 21.88
C TYR A 38 -11.23 -5.63 21.55
N GLU A 39 -11.22 -4.61 22.41
CA GLU A 39 -12.12 -3.46 22.27
C GLU A 39 -11.67 -2.57 21.10
N ASN A 40 -12.23 -2.83 19.92
CA ASN A 40 -12.03 -1.99 18.73
C ASN A 40 -12.48 -0.52 18.92
N ASP A 41 -13.21 -0.16 19.99
CA ASP A 41 -13.63 1.24 20.22
C ASP A 41 -13.98 1.65 21.67
N ALA A 42 -13.54 0.90 22.70
CA ALA A 42 -13.72 1.20 24.15
C ALA A 42 -15.14 1.59 24.65
N SER A 43 -16.18 1.48 23.79
CA SER A 43 -17.51 2.08 24.04
C SER A 43 -18.69 1.30 23.44
N GLY A 44 -18.46 0.06 22.99
CA GLY A 44 -19.46 -0.85 22.43
C GLY A 44 -19.00 -1.50 21.14
N ARG A 45 -19.61 -2.63 20.75
CA ARG A 45 -19.34 -3.33 19.47
C ARG A 45 -19.88 -2.51 18.29
N THR A 46 -19.25 -1.37 18.02
CA THR A 46 -19.56 -0.53 16.87
C THR A 46 -18.80 -1.06 15.66
N MET A 47 -19.50 -1.37 14.57
CA MET A 47 -18.87 -1.59 13.25
C MET A 47 -18.36 -0.27 12.64
N LYS A 48 -18.17 0.76 13.46
CA LYS A 48 -17.90 2.12 13.03
C LYS A 48 -16.69 2.60 13.80
N ASP A 49 -15.73 3.13 13.04
CA ASP A 49 -14.46 3.61 13.58
C ASP A 49 -13.63 2.46 14.20
N GLY A 50 -12.39 2.74 14.59
CA GLY A 50 -11.44 1.72 15.06
C GLY A 50 -10.02 1.92 14.52
N PRO A 51 -8.97 1.57 15.29
CA PRO A 51 -7.59 1.94 14.96
C PRO A 51 -7.15 1.44 13.58
N HIS A 52 -7.36 0.15 13.31
CA HIS A 52 -6.94 -0.50 12.06
C HIS A 52 -7.71 -0.01 10.83
N ARG A 53 -9.02 0.25 10.94
CA ARG A 53 -9.80 0.90 9.86
C ARG A 53 -9.23 2.28 9.50
N VAL A 54 -8.81 3.04 10.51
CA VAL A 54 -8.22 4.38 10.33
C VAL A 54 -6.82 4.28 9.76
N ILE A 55 -5.97 3.38 10.24
CA ILE A 55 -4.63 3.11 9.67
C ILE A 55 -4.75 2.76 8.19
N ASN A 56 -5.64 1.82 7.81
CA ASN A 56 -5.87 1.45 6.42
C ASN A 56 -6.30 2.65 5.56
N GLY A 57 -7.23 3.46 6.08
CA GLY A 57 -7.70 4.67 5.39
C GLY A 57 -6.61 5.72 5.19
N LEU A 58 -5.75 5.94 6.20
CA LEU A 58 -4.64 6.89 6.13
C LEU A 58 -3.53 6.39 5.21
N ALA A 59 -3.21 5.10 5.24
CA ALA A 59 -2.26 4.48 4.33
C ALA A 59 -2.71 4.62 2.86
N LEU A 60 -3.99 4.37 2.56
CA LEU A 60 -4.53 4.60 1.22
C LEU A 60 -4.46 6.07 0.82
N LYS A 61 -4.79 6.99 1.73
CA LYS A 61 -4.67 8.43 1.47
C LYS A 61 -3.23 8.80 1.11
N GLN A 62 -2.26 8.31 1.88
CA GLN A 62 -0.83 8.56 1.64
C GLN A 62 -0.32 7.90 0.36
N PHE A 63 -0.75 6.67 0.07
CA PHE A 63 -0.47 5.99 -1.19
C PHE A 63 -0.96 6.83 -2.37
N MET A 64 -2.23 7.24 -2.37
CA MET A 64 -2.81 8.02 -3.46
C MET A 64 -2.15 9.40 -3.61
N THR A 65 -1.83 10.11 -2.52
CA THR A 65 -1.19 11.44 -2.62
C THR A 65 0.28 11.35 -3.05
N SER A 66 1.06 10.41 -2.51
CA SER A 66 2.46 10.21 -2.91
C SER A 66 2.61 9.68 -4.34
N ARG A 67 1.57 9.00 -4.85
CA ARG A 67 1.53 8.43 -6.20
C ARG A 67 0.70 9.24 -7.20
N GLN A 68 0.20 10.42 -6.84
CA GLN A 68 -0.30 11.36 -7.87
C GLN A 68 0.83 11.96 -8.73
N ALA A 69 2.11 11.71 -8.39
CA ALA A 69 3.27 12.19 -9.11
C ALA A 69 3.77 11.28 -10.28
N PRO A 70 3.74 9.92 -10.22
CA PRO A 70 4.02 9.07 -11.38
C PRO A 70 2.93 9.12 -12.46
N ALA A 71 3.34 8.93 -13.73
CA ALA A 71 2.48 9.08 -14.92
C ALA A 71 1.19 8.23 -14.91
N VAL A 72 1.23 6.99 -14.40
CA VAL A 72 0.09 6.06 -14.49
C VAL A 72 -1.08 6.43 -13.59
N PHE A 73 -0.82 6.79 -12.32
CA PHE A 73 -1.89 7.11 -11.37
C PHE A 73 -2.47 8.52 -11.55
N GLY A 74 -1.78 9.40 -12.28
CA GLY A 74 -2.33 10.69 -12.72
C GLY A 74 -3.59 10.56 -13.59
N LYS A 75 -3.84 9.35 -14.13
CA LYS A 75 -5.03 9.02 -14.94
C LYS A 75 -6.20 8.41 -14.15
N TYR A 76 -6.02 8.21 -12.84
CA TYR A 76 -7.05 7.60 -12.00
C TYR A 76 -7.96 8.68 -11.41
N GLU A 77 -9.28 8.51 -11.54
CA GLU A 77 -10.26 9.40 -10.92
C GLU A 77 -10.67 8.87 -9.53
N PHE A 78 -9.74 8.89 -8.56
CA PHE A 78 -9.99 8.37 -7.19
C PHE A 78 -11.14 9.06 -6.43
N GLN A 79 -11.62 10.21 -6.92
CA GLN A 79 -12.78 10.91 -6.35
C GLN A 79 -14.13 10.38 -6.84
N LYS A 80 -14.14 9.56 -7.90
CA LYS A 80 -15.36 9.02 -8.52
C LYS A 80 -15.30 7.50 -8.55
N LEU A 81 -15.56 6.89 -7.41
CA LEU A 81 -15.43 5.44 -7.25
C LEU A 81 -16.77 4.74 -7.49
N ARG A 82 -16.72 3.57 -8.13
CA ARG A 82 -17.89 2.69 -8.21
C ARG A 82 -17.98 1.82 -6.97
N VAL A 83 -19.20 1.54 -6.57
CA VAL A 83 -19.52 0.58 -5.51
C VAL A 83 -19.45 -0.84 -6.09
N LEU A 84 -18.86 -1.74 -5.33
CA LEU A 84 -18.75 -3.17 -5.61
C LEU A 84 -19.60 -3.94 -4.60
N GLN A 85 -20.21 -5.02 -5.04
CA GLN A 85 -20.90 -5.98 -4.16
C GLN A 85 -19.98 -7.16 -3.87
N GLY A 86 -19.92 -7.59 -2.62
CA GLY A 86 -19.11 -8.73 -2.20
C GLY A 86 -19.47 -9.21 -0.81
N GLU A 87 -18.82 -10.26 -0.34
CA GLU A 87 -19.05 -10.81 0.99
C GLU A 87 -18.27 -10.03 2.06
N GLY A 88 -18.99 -9.55 3.08
CA GLY A 88 -18.43 -8.89 4.26
C GLY A 88 -19.13 -9.34 5.55
N VAL A 89 -18.70 -8.79 6.67
CA VAL A 89 -19.34 -9.02 7.96
C VAL A 89 -20.61 -8.16 8.06
N VAL A 90 -21.75 -8.81 8.31
CA VAL A 90 -23.07 -8.18 8.47
C VAL A 90 -23.44 -8.09 9.96
N ARG A 91 -23.05 -9.10 10.73
CA ARG A 91 -23.20 -9.10 12.19
C ARG A 91 -21.89 -9.57 12.84
N PRO A 92 -21.31 -8.79 13.76
CA PRO A 92 -20.16 -9.24 14.54
C PRO A 92 -20.50 -10.48 15.34
N GLY A 93 -19.51 -11.33 15.57
CA GLY A 93 -19.69 -12.50 16.39
C GLY A 93 -18.44 -12.87 17.15
N TRP A 94 -18.62 -13.67 18.19
CA TRP A 94 -17.55 -13.95 19.13
C TRP A 94 -16.74 -15.18 18.70
N VAL A 95 -17.42 -16.28 18.42
CA VAL A 95 -16.81 -17.52 17.91
C VAL A 95 -17.51 -17.94 16.62
N HIS A 96 -16.81 -18.63 15.73
CA HIS A 96 -17.34 -19.08 14.44
C HIS A 96 -18.60 -19.97 14.56
N PHE A 97 -18.78 -20.65 15.71
CA PHE A 97 -19.92 -21.53 16.00
C PHE A 97 -21.08 -20.84 16.72
N ASP A 98 -20.92 -19.57 17.11
CA ASP A 98 -22.02 -18.81 17.67
C ASP A 98 -22.91 -18.35 16.51
N THR A 99 -24.21 -18.57 16.65
CA THR A 99 -25.24 -17.98 15.81
C THR A 99 -25.07 -16.46 15.63
N SER A 100 -24.36 -15.76 16.51
CA SER A 100 -24.10 -14.31 16.46
C SER A 100 -23.28 -13.83 15.24
N TYR A 101 -22.29 -14.58 14.75
CA TYR A 101 -21.54 -14.15 13.56
C TYR A 101 -22.37 -14.33 12.29
N GLN A 102 -22.39 -13.32 11.41
CA GLN A 102 -23.04 -13.45 10.11
C GLN A 102 -22.22 -12.74 9.02
N ALA A 103 -21.74 -13.52 8.07
CA ALA A 103 -21.26 -13.02 6.78
C ALA A 103 -22.43 -12.83 5.80
N GLY A 104 -22.29 -11.90 4.85
CA GLY A 104 -23.28 -11.69 3.81
C GLY A 104 -22.89 -10.58 2.84
N THR A 105 -23.75 -10.33 1.85
CA THR A 105 -23.48 -9.34 0.82
C THR A 105 -23.47 -7.93 1.38
N ARG A 106 -22.37 -7.21 1.14
CA ARG A 106 -22.16 -5.79 1.47
C ARG A 106 -21.80 -5.03 0.20
N SER A 107 -21.90 -3.72 0.26
CA SER A 107 -21.64 -2.83 -0.86
C SER A 107 -20.69 -1.72 -0.43
N GLY A 108 -19.60 -1.54 -1.16
CA GLY A 108 -18.62 -0.49 -0.88
C GLY A 108 -17.70 -0.23 -2.07
N SER A 109 -17.07 0.94 -2.11
CA SER A 109 -15.97 1.20 -3.04
C SER A 109 -14.74 0.37 -2.68
N PHE A 110 -13.75 0.28 -3.56
CA PHE A 110 -12.51 -0.42 -3.25
C PHE A 110 -11.82 0.14 -1.98
N ILE A 111 -11.84 1.48 -1.79
CA ILE A 111 -11.34 2.13 -0.58
C ILE A 111 -12.12 1.66 0.65
N TRP A 112 -13.43 1.54 0.55
CA TRP A 112 -14.25 1.04 1.65
C TRP A 112 -13.90 -0.40 1.99
N TRP A 113 -13.77 -1.29 1.01
CA TRP A 113 -13.41 -2.70 1.24
C TRP A 113 -12.05 -2.87 1.93
N ILE A 114 -11.04 -2.10 1.52
CA ILE A 114 -9.72 -2.13 2.16
C ILE A 114 -9.81 -1.58 3.60
N LYS A 115 -10.57 -0.50 3.82
CA LYS A 115 -10.80 0.02 5.19
C LYS A 115 -11.55 -0.97 6.07
N GLU A 116 -12.58 -1.60 5.52
CA GLU A 116 -13.41 -2.60 6.20
C GLU A 116 -12.59 -3.83 6.58
N GLY A 117 -11.63 -4.24 5.73
CA GLY A 117 -10.64 -5.27 6.05
C GLY A 117 -9.83 -4.99 7.32
N GLY A 118 -9.67 -3.71 7.68
CA GLY A 118 -9.09 -3.29 8.96
C GLY A 118 -9.89 -3.75 10.18
N TYR A 119 -11.15 -4.13 10.01
CA TYR A 119 -12.01 -4.64 11.07
C TYR A 119 -12.38 -6.11 10.86
N THR A 120 -12.61 -6.54 9.62
CA THR A 120 -13.04 -7.92 9.38
C THR A 120 -11.96 -8.96 9.65
N ALA A 121 -10.69 -8.53 9.72
CA ALA A 121 -9.59 -9.38 10.18
C ALA A 121 -9.72 -9.81 11.66
N ASP A 122 -10.44 -9.03 12.47
CA ASP A 122 -10.79 -9.40 13.84
C ASP A 122 -11.96 -10.37 13.89
N GLU A 123 -12.75 -10.55 12.82
CA GLU A 123 -14.03 -11.25 12.93
C GLU A 123 -13.96 -12.72 12.45
N PRO A 124 -14.54 -13.69 13.19
CA PRO A 124 -15.11 -13.56 14.53
C PRO A 124 -14.05 -13.30 15.62
N GLU A 125 -14.32 -12.37 16.52
CA GLU A 125 -13.37 -11.74 17.47
C GLU A 125 -12.43 -12.72 18.20
N LEU A 126 -13.05 -13.58 19.01
CA LEU A 126 -12.31 -14.49 19.86
C LEU A 126 -11.63 -15.55 18.98
N TYR A 127 -12.24 -15.98 17.87
CA TYR A 127 -11.56 -16.85 16.90
C TYR A 127 -10.32 -16.21 16.29
N ALA A 128 -10.43 -15.02 15.71
CA ALA A 128 -9.35 -14.38 14.97
C ALA A 128 -8.15 -14.01 15.85
N SER A 129 -8.42 -13.50 17.06
CA SER A 129 -7.39 -12.95 17.98
C SER A 129 -6.17 -13.86 18.21
N PHE A 130 -6.34 -15.19 18.23
CA PHE A 130 -5.23 -16.14 18.42
C PHE A 130 -4.16 -16.13 17.34
N ARG A 131 -4.47 -15.52 16.20
CA ARG A 131 -3.64 -15.53 15.00
C ARG A 131 -3.11 -14.13 14.68
N HIS A 132 -3.30 -13.17 15.58
CA HIS A 132 -2.82 -11.78 15.43
C HIS A 132 -1.42 -11.60 16.00
N PHE A 133 -0.86 -12.66 16.58
CA PHE A 133 0.46 -12.69 17.18
C PHE A 133 1.52 -13.23 16.22
N TYR A 134 2.71 -12.64 16.26
CA TYR A 134 3.90 -13.15 15.57
C TYR A 134 5.16 -12.73 16.33
N ASP A 135 5.74 -13.66 17.09
CA ASP A 135 7.06 -13.48 17.72
C ASP A 135 8.17 -13.79 16.70
N PRO A 136 8.89 -12.77 16.18
CA PRO A 136 9.95 -12.97 15.18
C PRO A 136 11.17 -13.70 15.75
N THR A 137 11.26 -13.87 17.08
CA THR A 137 12.39 -14.57 17.73
C THR A 137 12.10 -16.03 18.04
N ALA A 138 10.83 -16.44 17.96
CA ALA A 138 10.37 -17.76 18.36
C ALA A 138 10.93 -18.21 19.73
N LEU A 139 10.95 -17.29 20.71
CA LEU A 139 11.71 -17.48 21.95
C LEU A 139 11.24 -18.71 22.74
N ASN A 140 9.94 -18.97 22.68
CA ASN A 140 9.28 -20.10 23.33
C ASN A 140 9.05 -21.29 22.38
N GLY A 141 9.85 -21.41 21.31
CA GLY A 141 9.89 -22.56 20.41
C GLY A 141 9.00 -22.46 19.18
N SER A 142 8.17 -21.41 19.08
CA SER A 142 7.26 -21.14 17.97
C SER A 142 7.09 -19.65 17.75
N THR A 143 6.70 -19.25 16.53
CA THR A 143 6.41 -17.87 16.13
C THR A 143 4.97 -17.44 16.42
N TYR A 144 4.05 -18.39 16.57
CA TYR A 144 2.65 -18.12 16.93
C TYR A 144 2.48 -17.92 18.45
N LEU A 145 1.30 -17.45 18.88
CA LEU A 145 0.98 -17.22 20.28
C LEU A 145 1.23 -18.46 21.14
N THR A 146 2.18 -18.41 22.08
CA THR A 146 2.48 -19.50 23.02
C THR A 146 1.94 -19.29 24.43
N ASP A 147 1.45 -18.09 24.73
CA ASP A 147 1.11 -17.68 26.09
C ASP A 147 -0.35 -17.94 26.45
N HIS A 148 -0.60 -18.24 27.73
CA HIS A 148 -1.90 -18.52 28.34
C HIS A 148 -2.77 -19.62 27.69
N LEU A 149 -2.18 -20.48 26.86
CA LEU A 149 -2.89 -21.50 26.07
C LEU A 149 -3.76 -22.44 26.89
N GLU A 150 -3.29 -22.94 28.04
CA GLU A 150 -4.06 -23.89 28.86
C GLU A 150 -5.33 -23.26 29.45
N THR A 151 -5.24 -22.00 29.86
CA THR A 151 -6.39 -21.27 30.44
C THR A 151 -7.40 -20.93 29.35
N ILE A 152 -6.89 -20.48 28.20
CA ILE A 152 -7.70 -20.13 27.05
C ILE A 152 -8.42 -21.39 26.54
N ASP A 153 -7.71 -22.49 26.33
CA ASP A 153 -8.29 -23.77 25.90
C ASP A 153 -9.36 -24.27 26.88
N TRP A 154 -9.09 -24.19 28.19
CA TRP A 154 -10.10 -24.51 29.21
C TRP A 154 -11.37 -23.65 29.09
N TYR A 155 -11.21 -22.34 28.89
CA TYR A 155 -12.34 -21.43 28.77
C TYR A 155 -13.15 -21.67 27.48
N TYR A 156 -12.45 -21.95 26.37
CA TYR A 156 -13.09 -22.39 25.14
C TYR A 156 -13.86 -23.69 25.31
N GLN A 157 -13.30 -24.68 26.01
CA GLN A 157 -14.02 -25.91 26.32
C GLN A 157 -15.26 -25.64 27.18
N LEU A 158 -15.16 -24.73 28.16
CA LEU A 158 -16.29 -24.34 29.01
C LEU A 158 -17.45 -23.73 28.20
N LEU A 159 -17.14 -22.81 27.28
CA LEU A 159 -18.13 -22.13 26.45
C LEU A 159 -18.67 -23.00 25.32
N SER A 160 -17.83 -23.88 24.77
CA SER A 160 -18.21 -24.79 23.68
C SER A 160 -18.96 -26.03 24.15
N ASN A 161 -19.13 -26.27 25.47
CA ASN A 161 -19.88 -27.41 26.04
C ASN A 161 -21.39 -27.50 25.65
N LYS A 162 -21.89 -26.65 24.73
CA LYS A 162 -23.14 -26.89 23.98
C LYS A 162 -22.96 -27.62 22.65
N VAL A 163 -21.73 -27.92 22.24
CA VAL A 163 -21.36 -28.68 21.05
C VAL A 163 -20.53 -29.87 21.51
N SER A 164 -21.10 -31.07 21.41
CA SER A 164 -20.53 -32.31 21.94
C SER A 164 -19.08 -32.52 21.50
N LYS A 165 -18.23 -32.93 22.46
CA LYS A 165 -16.85 -33.41 22.25
C LYS A 165 -16.71 -34.46 21.13
N THR A 166 -17.81 -35.12 20.74
CA THR A 166 -17.86 -36.14 19.68
C THR A 166 -17.92 -35.60 18.26
N ALA A 167 -18.25 -34.32 18.03
CA ALA A 167 -18.46 -33.79 16.68
C ALA A 167 -17.20 -33.13 16.07
N LEU A 168 -16.23 -32.69 16.88
CA LEU A 168 -15.13 -31.87 16.38
C LEU A 168 -13.73 -32.45 16.56
N GLY A 169 -13.36 -33.17 17.63
CA GLY A 169 -12.00 -33.76 17.73
C GLY A 169 -10.83 -32.77 17.47
N GLN A 170 -11.07 -31.46 17.58
CA GLN A 170 -10.17 -30.40 17.17
C GLN A 170 -9.72 -29.62 18.40
N THR A 171 -8.41 -29.50 18.54
CA THR A 171 -7.71 -28.55 19.41
C THR A 171 -7.99 -27.14 18.89
N PHE A 172 -8.49 -26.24 19.74
CA PHE A 172 -8.86 -24.88 19.33
C PHE A 172 -7.63 -24.00 19.00
N TYR A 173 -6.44 -24.49 19.33
CA TYR A 173 -5.19 -23.79 19.19
C TYR A 173 -4.68 -23.81 17.74
N PRO A 174 -4.68 -22.66 17.02
CA PRO A 174 -4.50 -22.68 15.58
C PRO A 174 -3.08 -22.92 15.12
N GLN A 175 -2.10 -22.82 16.03
CA GLN A 175 -0.68 -23.01 15.75
C GLN A 175 -0.24 -22.25 14.49
N VAL A 176 -0.73 -21.03 14.29
CA VAL A 176 -0.44 -20.18 13.13
C VAL A 176 -0.23 -18.75 13.62
N ASP A 177 0.77 -18.08 13.08
CA ASP A 177 1.07 -16.69 13.40
C ASP A 177 0.45 -15.71 12.40
N ALA A 178 0.44 -14.44 12.75
CA ALA A 178 -0.13 -13.36 11.93
C ALA A 178 0.49 -13.29 10.54
N ARG A 179 1.81 -13.53 10.43
CA ARG A 179 2.51 -13.46 9.15
C ARG A 179 2.04 -14.56 8.21
N ASP A 180 2.06 -15.82 8.64
CA ASP A 180 1.64 -16.95 7.81
C ASP A 180 0.14 -16.90 7.52
N TRP A 181 -0.67 -16.47 8.50
CA TRP A 181 -2.11 -16.35 8.35
C TRP A 181 -2.52 -15.24 7.37
N ALA A 182 -1.79 -14.10 7.39
CA ALA A 182 -1.98 -13.01 6.45
C ALA A 182 -1.53 -13.38 5.04
N ILE A 183 -0.46 -14.17 4.88
CA ILE A 183 0.15 -14.39 3.56
C ILE A 183 -0.51 -15.57 2.84
N SER A 184 -0.43 -16.76 3.43
CA SER A 184 -0.85 -18.02 2.78
C SER A 184 -2.15 -18.58 3.37
N GLY A 185 -2.49 -18.15 4.59
CA GLY A 185 -3.72 -18.51 5.26
C GLY A 185 -3.87 -20.01 5.52
N PRO A 186 -2.84 -20.73 6.01
CA PRO A 186 -2.80 -22.18 5.96
C PRO A 186 -3.92 -22.83 6.78
N GLU A 187 -4.41 -23.97 6.30
CA GLU A 187 -5.28 -24.86 7.07
C GLU A 187 -4.43 -25.59 8.13
N ARG A 188 -4.84 -25.55 9.40
CA ARG A 188 -4.19 -26.26 10.52
C ARG A 188 -5.25 -26.77 11.49
N GLU A 189 -4.95 -27.85 12.22
CA GLU A 189 -5.78 -28.48 13.28
C GLU A 189 -7.21 -27.92 13.43
N GLY A 190 -8.12 -28.32 12.54
CA GLY A 190 -9.55 -28.02 12.70
C GLY A 190 -10.05 -26.65 12.27
N ILE A 191 -9.20 -25.89 11.61
CA ILE A 191 -9.45 -24.51 11.26
C ILE A 191 -9.47 -24.41 9.74
N GLY A 192 -10.56 -23.85 9.21
CA GLY A 192 -10.66 -23.55 7.79
C GLY A 192 -9.60 -22.53 7.35
N ARG A 193 -9.21 -22.63 6.09
CA ARG A 193 -8.27 -21.72 5.44
C ARG A 193 -8.69 -20.24 5.59
N ASN A 194 -7.72 -19.32 5.69
CA ASN A 194 -8.04 -17.89 5.57
C ASN A 194 -8.42 -17.55 4.12
N GLU A 195 -9.70 -17.31 3.87
CA GLU A 195 -10.20 -16.96 2.54
C GLU A 195 -9.80 -15.55 2.08
N TYR A 196 -9.31 -14.71 3.00
CA TYR A 196 -8.96 -13.31 2.77
C TYR A 196 -7.47 -13.03 3.04
N CYS A 197 -6.61 -14.05 2.95
CA CYS A 197 -5.16 -13.83 2.94
C CYS A 197 -4.66 -13.22 1.62
N TRP A 198 -3.44 -12.69 1.64
CA TRP A 198 -2.76 -12.04 0.53
C TRP A 198 -2.79 -12.87 -0.76
N GLU A 199 -2.40 -14.15 -0.69
CA GLU A 199 -2.39 -15.04 -1.86
C GLU A 199 -3.79 -15.21 -2.47
N ARG A 200 -4.81 -15.42 -1.62
CA ARG A 200 -6.22 -15.55 -2.05
C ARG A 200 -6.73 -14.24 -2.65
N GLY A 201 -6.27 -13.12 -2.12
CA GLY A 201 -6.54 -11.80 -2.67
C GLY A 201 -5.96 -11.62 -4.07
N LEU A 202 -4.69 -11.99 -4.28
CA LEU A 202 -4.05 -11.94 -5.60
C LEU A 202 -4.76 -12.87 -6.60
N GLU A 203 -5.11 -14.09 -6.20
CA GLU A 203 -5.90 -15.03 -6.99
C GLU A 203 -7.25 -14.40 -7.39
N ALA A 204 -7.98 -13.83 -6.42
CA ALA A 204 -9.26 -13.16 -6.68
C ALA A 204 -9.10 -11.98 -7.65
N MET A 205 -7.99 -11.23 -7.59
CA MET A 205 -7.70 -10.16 -8.54
C MET A 205 -7.40 -10.68 -9.95
N HIS A 206 -6.66 -11.79 -10.08
CA HIS A 206 -6.46 -12.47 -11.36
C HIS A 206 -7.78 -12.92 -11.98
N GLU A 207 -8.62 -13.57 -11.19
CA GLU A 207 -9.94 -14.03 -11.63
C GLU A 207 -10.87 -12.85 -11.95
N ALA A 208 -10.88 -11.80 -11.13
CA ALA A 208 -11.67 -10.60 -11.35
C ALA A 208 -11.30 -9.90 -12.66
N PHE A 209 -10.01 -9.82 -13.01
CA PHE A 209 -9.59 -9.24 -14.28
C PHE A 209 -10.08 -10.07 -15.48
N ALA A 210 -10.08 -11.39 -15.37
CA ALA A 210 -10.53 -12.29 -16.43
C ALA A 210 -12.07 -12.42 -16.54
N ALA A 211 -12.81 -12.23 -15.46
CA ALA A 211 -14.26 -12.43 -15.41
C ALA A 211 -15.04 -11.47 -16.33
N THR A 212 -16.10 -11.97 -16.96
CA THR A 212 -17.02 -11.19 -17.82
C THR A 212 -18.44 -11.07 -17.24
N ASP A 213 -18.81 -11.92 -16.28
CA ASP A 213 -20.05 -11.78 -15.53
C ASP A 213 -19.93 -10.61 -14.54
N PRO A 214 -20.80 -9.59 -14.58
CA PRO A 214 -20.67 -8.41 -13.74
C PRO A 214 -20.80 -8.72 -12.24
N VAL A 215 -21.66 -9.66 -11.84
CA VAL A 215 -21.88 -9.98 -10.42
C VAL A 215 -20.66 -10.68 -9.84
N GLU A 216 -20.16 -11.70 -10.53
CA GLU A 216 -18.97 -12.43 -10.11
C GLU A 216 -17.72 -11.56 -10.14
N LYS A 217 -17.58 -10.71 -11.17
CA LYS A 217 -16.47 -9.75 -11.27
C LYS A 217 -16.45 -8.79 -10.07
N ASP A 218 -17.60 -8.25 -9.68
CA ASP A 218 -17.72 -7.37 -8.52
C ASP A 218 -17.37 -8.11 -7.22
N ARG A 219 -17.88 -9.34 -7.06
CA ARG A 219 -17.60 -10.20 -5.90
C ARG A 219 -16.12 -10.50 -5.75
N LEU A 220 -15.45 -10.85 -6.85
CA LEU A 220 -14.02 -11.16 -6.88
C LEU A 220 -13.15 -9.92 -6.60
N PHE A 221 -13.49 -8.76 -7.19
CA PHE A 221 -12.80 -7.52 -6.85
C PHE A 221 -12.99 -7.15 -5.38
N ALA A 222 -14.21 -7.24 -4.84
CA ALA A 222 -14.47 -6.99 -3.44
C ALA A 222 -13.68 -7.95 -2.52
N LYS A 223 -13.60 -9.24 -2.85
CA LYS A 223 -12.76 -10.23 -2.14
C LYS A 223 -11.28 -9.82 -2.17
N GLY A 224 -10.77 -9.45 -3.35
CA GLY A 224 -9.40 -8.97 -3.52
C GLY A 224 -9.09 -7.73 -2.69
N TRP A 225 -9.99 -6.75 -2.64
CA TRP A 225 -9.81 -5.53 -1.84
C TRP A 225 -9.90 -5.76 -0.34
N ARG A 226 -10.84 -6.61 0.09
CA ARG A 226 -10.94 -7.02 1.49
C ARG A 226 -9.67 -7.74 1.96
N ALA A 227 -9.14 -8.66 1.15
CA ALA A 227 -7.94 -9.41 1.48
C ALA A 227 -6.70 -8.50 1.68
N LEU A 228 -6.55 -7.46 0.87
CA LEU A 228 -5.53 -6.42 1.10
C LEU A 228 -5.76 -5.72 2.44
N GLY A 229 -7.00 -5.34 2.75
CA GLY A 229 -7.35 -4.67 4.01
C GLY A 229 -7.05 -5.52 5.25
N GLU A 230 -7.37 -6.82 5.21
CA GLU A 230 -7.07 -7.75 6.30
C GLU A 230 -5.57 -8.04 6.43
N THR A 231 -4.82 -8.08 5.31
CA THR A 231 -3.35 -8.17 5.36
C THR A 231 -2.74 -6.90 5.98
N MET A 232 -3.27 -5.72 5.65
CA MET A 232 -2.83 -4.44 6.23
C MET A 232 -3.12 -4.37 7.74
N HIS A 233 -4.23 -4.95 8.20
CA HIS A 233 -4.52 -5.11 9.62
C HIS A 233 -3.42 -5.92 10.31
N LEU A 234 -3.14 -7.13 9.81
CA LEU A 234 -2.14 -8.02 10.42
C LEU A 234 -0.70 -7.46 10.37
N VAL A 235 -0.37 -6.64 9.36
CA VAL A 235 0.90 -5.88 9.39
C VAL A 235 0.90 -4.78 10.45
N SER A 236 -0.24 -4.14 10.68
CA SER A 236 -0.38 -3.11 11.72
C SER A 236 -0.28 -3.70 13.11
N ASP A 237 -0.78 -4.92 13.33
CA ASP A 237 -0.59 -5.69 14.56
C ASP A 237 0.89 -5.88 14.92
N MET A 238 1.78 -5.94 13.92
CA MET A 238 3.23 -6.01 14.18
C MET A 238 3.80 -4.74 14.81
N THR A 239 2.98 -3.70 14.93
CA THR A 239 3.27 -2.47 15.67
C THR A 239 2.62 -2.43 17.05
N SER A 240 1.87 -3.48 17.45
CA SER A 240 1.48 -3.72 18.84
C SER A 240 2.58 -4.53 19.54
N PRO A 241 3.25 -3.97 20.57
CA PRO A 241 4.31 -4.69 21.28
C PRO A 241 3.84 -6.04 21.85
N ALA A 242 2.58 -6.15 22.25
CA ALA A 242 2.02 -7.39 22.80
C ALA A 242 1.93 -8.50 21.74
N HIS A 243 1.51 -8.15 20.54
CA HIS A 243 1.34 -9.08 19.42
C HIS A 243 2.67 -9.69 18.97
N VAL A 244 3.76 -8.94 19.06
CA VAL A 244 5.10 -9.40 18.65
C VAL A 244 5.90 -10.04 19.78
N ARG A 245 5.33 -10.12 20.98
CA ARG A 245 5.95 -10.71 22.17
C ARG A 245 5.12 -11.85 22.76
N ASN A 246 4.13 -12.33 22.02
CA ASN A 246 3.21 -13.38 22.48
C ASN A 246 2.59 -13.03 23.85
N ASP A 247 2.26 -11.77 24.09
CA ASP A 247 1.76 -11.30 25.37
C ASP A 247 0.22 -11.21 25.34
N SER A 248 -0.46 -12.34 25.53
CA SER A 248 -1.90 -12.44 25.28
C SER A 248 -2.75 -11.84 26.40
N HIS A 249 -3.71 -11.01 26.01
CA HIS A 249 -4.60 -10.31 26.94
C HIS A 249 -6.06 -10.38 26.47
N PRO A 250 -6.71 -11.55 26.57
CA PRO A 250 -8.00 -11.82 25.93
C PRO A 250 -9.21 -11.09 26.54
N GLY A 251 -9.03 -10.15 27.49
CA GLY A 251 -10.12 -9.27 27.95
C GLY A 251 -11.35 -9.98 28.54
N LEU A 252 -11.21 -11.20 29.07
CA LEU A 252 -12.37 -11.98 29.52
C LEU A 252 -13.00 -11.36 30.77
N ALA A 253 -14.24 -10.88 30.64
CA ALA A 253 -15.05 -10.22 31.68
C ALA A 253 -15.49 -11.15 32.83
N ILE A 254 -14.59 -11.98 33.36
CA ILE A 254 -14.82 -12.80 34.56
C ILE A 254 -14.70 -11.94 35.84
N GLY A 255 -14.17 -10.71 35.73
CA GLY A 255 -14.10 -9.75 36.83
C GLY A 255 -15.45 -9.38 37.46
N ALA A 256 -16.58 -9.65 36.78
CA ALA A 256 -17.92 -9.43 37.30
C ALA A 256 -18.38 -10.48 38.35
N TYR A 257 -17.68 -11.61 38.50
CA TYR A 257 -18.13 -12.73 39.35
C TYR A 257 -17.27 -12.99 40.60
N GLY A 258 -16.39 -12.06 41.00
CA GLY A 258 -15.81 -12.07 42.35
C GLY A 258 -14.77 -13.17 42.64
N PHE A 259 -14.25 -13.87 41.64
CA PHE A 259 -13.00 -14.63 41.78
C PHE A 259 -11.85 -13.64 41.57
N GLY A 260 -11.31 -13.14 42.68
CA GLY A 260 -10.50 -11.91 42.73
C GLY A 260 -9.22 -11.91 41.89
N GLU A 261 -8.87 -10.72 41.38
CA GLU A 261 -7.69 -10.01 41.89
C GLU A 261 -7.64 -8.53 41.45
N THR A 262 -7.29 -7.69 42.42
CA THR A 262 -7.21 -6.22 42.41
C THR A 262 -5.86 -5.71 41.85
N ASN A 263 -5.59 -5.92 40.56
CA ASN A 263 -4.48 -5.23 39.88
C ASN A 263 -4.84 -4.84 38.44
N SER A 264 -4.82 -3.56 38.10
CA SER A 264 -5.34 -3.04 36.82
C SER A 264 -4.45 -3.27 35.58
N ASN A 265 -3.30 -3.96 35.68
CA ASN A 265 -2.27 -3.95 34.62
C ASN A 265 -1.42 -5.23 34.50
N VAL A 266 -1.74 -6.31 35.24
CA VAL A 266 -0.94 -7.55 35.22
C VAL A 266 -1.87 -8.74 35.44
N GLY A 267 -1.76 -9.79 34.64
CA GLY A 267 -2.35 -11.11 34.90
C GLY A 267 -3.47 -11.58 33.98
N LEU A 268 -3.64 -12.91 34.00
CA LEU A 268 -4.59 -13.73 33.26
C LEU A 268 -5.98 -13.07 33.11
N LEU A 269 -6.49 -13.02 31.87
CA LEU A 269 -7.85 -12.57 31.51
C LEU A 269 -8.11 -11.04 31.47
N LYS A 270 -7.08 -10.19 31.47
CA LYS A 270 -7.25 -8.73 31.32
C LYS A 270 -7.16 -8.30 29.85
N ALA A 271 -7.72 -7.14 29.53
CA ALA A 271 -7.63 -6.54 28.20
C ALA A 271 -6.25 -5.91 27.99
N ASP A 272 -5.72 -5.95 26.77
CA ASP A 272 -4.42 -5.33 26.45
C ASP A 272 -4.51 -3.82 26.68
N PRO A 273 -3.64 -3.20 27.51
CA PRO A 273 -3.60 -1.74 27.62
C PRO A 273 -3.31 -1.03 26.29
N TYR A 274 -2.65 -1.67 25.32
CA TYR A 274 -2.53 -1.12 23.97
C TYR A 274 -3.89 -1.00 23.30
N ASP A 275 -4.66 -2.06 23.22
CA ASP A 275 -5.97 -2.00 22.55
C ASP A 275 -6.99 -1.19 23.34
N SER A 276 -6.87 -1.18 24.67
CA SER A 276 -7.73 -0.38 25.55
C SER A 276 -7.47 1.13 25.45
N TYR A 277 -6.23 1.55 25.16
CA TYR A 277 -5.84 2.98 25.12
C TYR A 277 -5.59 3.52 23.72
N CYS A 278 -5.18 2.68 22.76
CA CYS A 278 -4.90 3.05 21.38
C CYS A 278 -6.20 3.19 20.57
N SER A 279 -6.93 4.28 20.80
CA SER A 279 -8.14 4.59 20.04
C SER A 279 -7.84 5.14 18.64
N HIS A 280 -8.85 5.17 17.79
CA HIS A 280 -8.80 5.85 16.49
C HIS A 280 -8.43 7.35 16.58
N TYR A 281 -8.64 8.00 17.73
CA TYR A 281 -8.19 9.37 17.98
C TYR A 281 -6.66 9.47 18.07
N LEU A 282 -6.01 8.54 18.77
CA LEU A 282 -4.54 8.49 18.84
C LEU A 282 -3.93 8.19 17.48
N VAL A 283 -4.55 7.30 16.68
CA VAL A 283 -4.15 7.06 15.29
C VAL A 283 -4.11 8.36 14.50
N ASN A 284 -5.21 9.13 14.51
CA ASN A 284 -5.26 10.41 13.79
C ASN A 284 -4.26 11.44 14.34
N GLN A 285 -4.02 11.47 15.65
CA GLN A 285 -3.07 12.37 16.29
C GLN A 285 -1.63 12.12 15.80
N TYR A 286 -1.22 10.85 15.67
CA TYR A 286 0.16 10.50 15.37
C TYR A 286 0.43 10.07 13.93
N ALA A 287 -0.58 9.98 13.08
CA ALA A 287 -0.46 9.57 11.68
C ALA A 287 0.65 10.30 10.88
N GLY A 288 0.88 11.58 11.17
CA GLY A 288 1.88 12.41 10.48
C GLY A 288 3.29 12.35 11.07
N GLY A 289 3.55 11.49 12.05
CA GLY A 289 4.86 11.34 12.66
C GLY A 289 5.92 10.78 11.70
N PRO A 290 7.22 11.02 11.95
CA PRO A 290 8.28 10.45 11.13
C PRO A 290 8.55 8.99 11.49
N VAL A 291 8.84 8.17 10.48
CA VAL A 291 9.46 6.85 10.65
C VAL A 291 10.98 7.03 10.67
N GLU A 292 11.68 6.31 11.55
CA GLU A 292 13.15 6.32 11.60
C GLU A 292 13.75 6.00 10.23
N SER A 293 14.77 6.76 9.80
CA SER A 293 15.33 6.62 8.45
C SER A 293 15.86 5.22 8.15
N SER A 294 16.53 4.58 9.11
CA SER A 294 17.06 3.22 8.96
C SER A 294 15.92 2.19 8.73
N LEU A 295 14.82 2.34 9.47
CA LEU A 295 13.64 1.49 9.37
C LEU A 295 12.87 1.75 8.07
N GLN A 296 12.76 3.02 7.68
CA GLN A 296 12.17 3.42 6.42
C GLN A 296 12.93 2.82 5.23
N GLU A 297 14.27 2.77 5.28
CA GLU A 297 15.10 2.10 4.27
C GLU A 297 14.86 0.59 4.24
N ARG A 298 14.79 -0.07 5.41
CA ARG A 298 14.46 -1.50 5.49
C ARG A 298 13.07 -1.81 4.91
N ILE A 299 12.06 -0.99 5.20
CA ILE A 299 10.70 -1.12 4.61
C ILE A 299 10.74 -0.94 3.09
N ARG A 300 11.49 0.05 2.59
CA ARG A 300 11.64 0.26 1.14
C ARG A 300 12.33 -0.93 0.47
N ALA A 301 13.34 -1.50 1.14
CA ALA A 301 14.16 -2.62 0.65
C ALA A 301 13.49 -3.99 0.78
N ALA A 302 12.44 -4.12 1.61
CA ALA A 302 11.62 -5.32 1.66
C ALA A 302 11.13 -5.67 0.25
N LYS A 303 11.16 -6.97 -0.08
CA LYS A 303 10.85 -7.49 -1.42
C LYS A 303 9.49 -8.17 -1.51
N ASP A 304 8.96 -8.59 -0.37
CA ASP A 304 7.70 -9.32 -0.23
C ASP A 304 7.04 -8.97 1.11
N PRO A 305 5.74 -9.32 1.28
CA PRO A 305 5.03 -9.11 2.54
C PRO A 305 5.68 -9.81 3.74
N ALA A 306 6.20 -11.03 3.60
CA ALA A 306 6.83 -11.77 4.69
C ALA A 306 7.99 -10.98 5.31
N THR A 307 8.89 -10.48 4.47
CA THR A 307 10.02 -9.64 4.90
C THR A 307 9.54 -8.36 5.57
N LEU A 308 8.41 -7.79 5.13
CA LEU A 308 7.83 -6.60 5.74
C LEU A 308 7.31 -6.88 7.16
N PHE A 309 6.61 -8.01 7.36
CA PHE A 309 6.22 -8.50 8.69
C PHE A 309 7.46 -8.64 9.59
N ASP A 310 8.50 -9.36 9.13
CA ASP A 310 9.72 -9.59 9.89
C ASP A 310 10.41 -8.28 10.30
N VAL A 311 10.50 -7.29 9.39
CA VAL A 311 11.13 -5.99 9.65
C VAL A 311 10.39 -5.21 10.74
N ILE A 312 9.07 -5.11 10.62
CA ILE A 312 8.24 -4.33 11.54
C ILE A 312 8.17 -5.03 12.89
N ALA A 313 7.90 -6.34 12.90
CA ALA A 313 7.78 -7.11 14.12
C ALA A 313 9.08 -7.11 14.94
N ALA A 314 10.23 -7.33 14.29
CA ALA A 314 11.52 -7.31 14.98
C ALA A 314 11.83 -5.95 15.59
N TYR A 315 11.54 -4.85 14.87
CA TYR A 315 11.74 -3.50 15.42
C TYR A 315 10.85 -3.25 16.64
N THR A 316 9.56 -3.59 16.56
CA THR A 316 8.63 -3.39 17.66
C THR A 316 9.03 -4.25 18.88
N GLN A 317 9.33 -5.53 18.65
CA GLN A 317 9.71 -6.48 19.69
C GLN A 317 10.96 -6.03 20.45
N GLU A 318 11.98 -5.56 19.73
CA GLU A 318 13.28 -5.19 20.30
C GLU A 318 13.20 -3.91 21.14
N ASN A 319 12.25 -3.03 20.83
CA ASN A 319 12.25 -1.66 21.32
C ASN A 319 11.26 -1.36 22.43
N PHE A 320 10.17 -2.13 22.55
CA PHE A 320 9.03 -1.78 23.39
C PHE A 320 8.72 -2.81 24.49
N PHE A 321 8.27 -2.32 25.65
CA PHE A 321 7.81 -3.18 26.75
C PHE A 321 6.35 -3.56 26.55
N THR A 322 5.98 -4.69 27.15
CA THR A 322 4.59 -5.12 27.30
C THR A 322 4.34 -5.54 28.74
N PRO A 323 3.10 -5.49 29.24
CA PRO A 323 2.80 -5.71 30.65
C PRO A 323 3.42 -6.98 31.24
N ASP A 324 3.25 -8.14 30.60
CA ASP A 324 3.64 -9.41 31.21
C ASP A 324 5.04 -9.88 30.80
N THR A 325 5.74 -9.17 29.91
CA THR A 325 7.08 -9.55 29.44
C THR A 325 8.24 -8.68 29.96
N ILE A 326 7.94 -7.67 30.78
CA ILE A 326 8.97 -6.81 31.41
C ILE A 326 9.87 -7.66 32.30
N SER A 327 11.19 -7.49 32.14
CA SER A 327 12.19 -8.22 32.93
C SER A 327 13.50 -7.44 33.03
N GLY A 328 14.42 -7.91 33.88
CA GLY A 328 15.76 -7.35 34.03
C GLY A 328 16.09 -7.04 35.48
N VAL A 329 16.66 -5.86 35.72
CA VAL A 329 17.01 -5.38 37.06
C VAL A 329 16.44 -3.98 37.21
N ASP A 330 15.70 -3.75 38.30
CA ASP A 330 15.09 -2.46 38.59
C ASP A 330 16.10 -1.41 39.09
N ARG A 331 15.61 -0.19 39.33
CA ARG A 331 16.41 0.93 39.87
C ARG A 331 17.05 0.67 41.24
N LEU A 332 16.56 -0.30 42.02
CA LEU A 332 17.09 -0.67 43.32
C LEU A 332 18.07 -1.85 43.24
N GLY A 333 18.42 -2.29 42.03
CA GLY A 333 19.35 -3.39 41.81
C GLY A 333 18.71 -4.78 41.97
N ARG A 334 17.37 -4.85 42.04
CA ARG A 334 16.66 -6.11 42.29
C ARG A 334 16.26 -6.80 40.99
N PRO A 335 16.34 -8.13 40.92
CA PRO A 335 15.89 -8.86 39.75
C PRO A 335 14.38 -8.75 39.58
N VAL A 336 13.94 -8.51 38.35
CA VAL A 336 12.53 -8.52 37.92
C VAL A 336 12.38 -9.58 36.84
N THR A 337 11.46 -10.52 37.05
CA THR A 337 11.07 -11.53 36.06
C THR A 337 9.73 -11.14 35.43
N ASN A 338 9.53 -11.61 34.20
CA ASN A 338 8.27 -11.47 33.48
C ASN A 338 7.11 -12.14 34.24
N ALA A 339 5.91 -11.59 34.09
CA ALA A 339 4.72 -11.98 34.87
C ALA A 339 4.05 -13.26 34.34
N ASN A 340 4.17 -13.54 33.05
CA ASN A 340 3.59 -14.73 32.42
C ASN A 340 4.42 -16.02 32.60
N GLY A 341 5.59 -15.95 33.24
CA GLY A 341 6.43 -17.13 33.51
C GLY A 341 7.12 -17.75 32.28
N GLN A 342 6.95 -17.15 31.09
CA GLN A 342 7.63 -17.54 29.86
C GLN A 342 9.14 -17.22 29.90
N ARG A 343 9.88 -17.58 28.84
CA ARG A 343 11.28 -17.13 28.72
C ARG A 343 11.33 -15.61 28.56
N ALA A 344 12.26 -14.98 29.28
CA ALA A 344 12.40 -13.52 29.26
C ALA A 344 13.09 -13.04 27.98
N TYR A 345 12.43 -12.18 27.20
CA TYR A 345 13.00 -11.60 25.97
C TYR A 345 14.31 -10.86 26.20
N PRO A 346 15.30 -10.96 25.29
CA PRO A 346 16.62 -10.35 25.48
C PRO A 346 16.58 -8.82 25.51
N SER A 347 15.63 -8.20 24.81
CA SER A 347 15.42 -6.75 24.75
C SER A 347 13.93 -6.41 24.66
N PRO A 348 13.49 -5.22 25.13
CA PRO A 348 14.23 -4.38 26.07
C PRO A 348 14.21 -5.01 27.47
N LYS A 349 15.21 -4.66 28.28
CA LYS A 349 15.25 -4.94 29.73
C LYS A 349 15.10 -3.64 30.51
N LEU A 350 14.69 -3.69 31.77
CA LEU A 350 14.56 -2.49 32.62
C LEU A 350 15.82 -1.60 32.65
N ARG A 351 17.02 -2.19 32.66
CA ARG A 351 18.29 -1.45 32.60
C ARG A 351 18.54 -0.67 31.31
N ALA A 352 17.79 -0.96 30.24
CA ALA A 352 17.88 -0.24 28.98
C ALA A 352 17.03 1.06 28.97
N ALA A 353 16.31 1.34 30.06
CA ALA A 353 15.51 2.54 30.23
C ALA A 353 15.93 3.28 31.51
N ASP A 354 15.98 4.60 31.42
CA ASP A 354 16.33 5.48 32.53
C ASP A 354 15.10 5.68 33.43
N PHE A 355 15.26 5.42 34.72
CA PHE A 355 14.19 5.65 35.69
C PHE A 355 14.10 7.14 36.05
N GLN A 356 12.95 7.76 35.80
CA GLN A 356 12.67 9.13 36.17
C GLN A 356 11.98 9.19 37.54
N LEU A 357 12.70 9.67 38.55
CA LEU A 357 12.22 9.71 39.94
C LEU A 357 10.94 10.54 40.11
N ASP A 358 10.87 11.68 39.43
CA ASP A 358 9.75 12.64 39.58
C ASP A 358 8.43 12.10 39.03
N SER A 359 8.50 11.23 38.02
CA SER A 359 7.32 10.73 37.31
C SER A 359 7.06 9.24 37.55
N GLY A 360 8.02 8.49 38.13
CA GLY A 360 7.93 7.04 38.30
C GLY A 360 8.05 6.24 37.01
N HIS A 361 8.41 6.85 35.87
CA HIS A 361 8.48 6.16 34.58
C HIS A 361 9.89 5.67 34.26
N TYR A 362 9.97 4.51 33.61
CA TYR A 362 11.13 4.08 32.85
C TYR A 362 11.04 4.70 31.46
N VAL A 363 12.07 5.45 31.06
CA VAL A 363 12.10 6.20 29.79
C VAL A 363 13.28 5.73 28.95
N LYS A 364 13.03 5.40 27.68
CA LYS A 364 14.06 5.04 26.72
C LYS A 364 14.09 6.08 25.61
N SER A 365 15.29 6.45 25.16
CA SER A 365 15.43 7.26 23.94
C SER A 365 15.26 6.36 22.72
N ILE A 366 14.24 6.62 21.89
CA ILE A 366 13.99 5.91 20.64
C ILE A 366 13.87 6.94 19.53
N ASN A 367 14.70 6.82 18.49
CA ASN A 367 14.80 7.81 17.41
C ASN A 367 14.99 9.26 17.93
N GLY A 368 15.84 9.41 18.96
CA GLY A 368 16.12 10.70 19.60
C GLY A 368 14.97 11.29 20.43
N ARG A 369 13.88 10.55 20.65
CA ARG A 369 12.73 10.98 21.44
C ARG A 369 12.67 10.22 22.76
N PRO A 370 12.37 10.89 23.89
CA PRO A 370 12.08 10.20 25.14
C PRO A 370 10.74 9.47 25.03
N VAL A 371 10.73 8.18 25.32
CA VAL A 371 9.54 7.32 25.28
C VAL A 371 9.33 6.70 26.63
N ARG A 372 8.15 6.92 27.24
CA ARG A 372 7.73 6.23 28.45
C ARG A 372 7.44 4.76 28.14
N MET A 373 8.26 3.89 28.71
CA MET A 373 8.24 2.44 28.45
C MET A 373 7.35 1.70 29.46
N GLY A 374 7.32 2.15 30.71
CA GLY A 374 6.59 1.52 31.80
C GLY A 374 6.63 2.40 33.04
N HIS A 375 5.71 2.18 33.97
CA HIS A 375 5.54 3.00 35.17
C HIS A 375 5.62 2.15 36.45
N GLU A 376 6.49 2.55 37.38
CA GLU A 376 6.55 2.03 38.73
C GLU A 376 5.62 2.86 39.62
N SER A 377 4.49 2.29 40.04
CA SER A 377 3.53 3.00 40.89
C SER A 377 4.11 3.33 42.27
N TRP A 378 4.23 4.63 42.61
CA TRP A 378 4.63 5.09 43.97
C TRP A 378 3.63 4.67 45.07
N LEU A 379 2.32 4.61 44.81
CA LEU A 379 1.27 4.28 45.81
C LEU A 379 1.35 2.87 46.45
N LEU A 380 2.42 2.10 46.19
CA LEU A 380 2.71 0.82 46.84
C LEU A 380 3.71 0.91 47.99
N SER A 381 4.35 2.07 48.24
CA SER A 381 5.12 2.28 49.47
C SER A 381 4.23 2.45 50.72
N THR A 382 2.90 2.49 50.54
CA THR A 382 1.91 2.67 51.63
C THR A 382 1.17 1.38 52.03
N GLY A 383 1.57 0.21 51.52
CA GLY A 383 1.26 -1.07 52.19
C GLY A 383 -0.15 -1.67 52.03
N TRP A 384 -0.85 -1.45 50.91
CA TRP A 384 -2.14 -2.12 50.64
C TRP A 384 -2.09 -2.94 49.33
N GLY A 385 -1.95 -4.27 49.47
CA GLY A 385 -2.70 -5.27 48.69
C GLY A 385 -2.39 -5.51 47.20
N SER A 386 -1.23 -5.15 46.66
CA SER A 386 -0.81 -5.59 45.31
C SER A 386 0.60 -6.17 45.37
N PRO A 387 0.95 -7.20 44.58
CA PRO A 387 2.30 -7.76 44.58
C PRO A 387 3.34 -6.65 44.43
N GLN A 388 4.31 -6.67 45.34
CA GLN A 388 5.37 -5.68 45.44
C GLN A 388 6.03 -5.47 44.06
N HIS A 389 6.16 -4.22 43.60
CA HIS A 389 6.91 -3.83 42.37
C HIS A 389 6.25 -4.12 41.01
N ALA A 390 4.92 -4.18 40.95
CA ALA A 390 4.21 -4.29 39.68
C ALA A 390 4.50 -3.09 38.75
N MET A 391 5.29 -3.32 37.69
CA MET A 391 5.41 -2.42 36.54
C MET A 391 4.08 -2.35 35.82
N LYS A 392 3.71 -1.17 35.31
CA LYS A 392 2.43 -0.95 34.63
C LYS A 392 2.60 -0.22 33.32
N MET A 393 1.78 -0.56 32.34
CA MET A 393 1.61 0.20 31.10
C MET A 393 0.50 1.23 31.31
N THR A 394 0.87 2.48 31.60
CA THR A 394 -0.10 3.56 31.76
C THR A 394 -0.46 4.17 30.40
N TYR A 395 -1.57 4.91 30.33
CA TYR A 395 -1.93 5.65 29.12
C TYR A 395 -0.78 6.51 28.56
N PRO A 396 0.00 7.26 29.37
CA PRO A 396 1.17 7.96 28.87
C PRO A 396 2.25 7.08 28.23
N CYS A 397 2.44 5.84 28.71
CA CYS A 397 3.34 4.89 28.06
C CYS A 397 2.83 4.50 26.67
N VAL A 398 1.55 4.10 26.58
CA VAL A 398 0.93 3.73 25.29
C VAL A 398 0.94 4.92 24.34
N GLN A 399 0.63 6.11 24.82
CA GLN A 399 0.65 7.34 24.03
C GLN A 399 2.03 7.64 23.42
N ASP A 400 3.12 7.51 24.17
CA ASP A 400 4.47 7.74 23.63
C ASP A 400 4.88 6.64 22.64
N GLN A 401 4.59 5.38 22.95
CA GLN A 401 4.97 4.25 22.11
C GLN A 401 4.19 4.29 20.77
N THR A 402 2.88 4.53 20.83
CA THR A 402 2.03 4.72 19.64
C THR A 402 2.45 5.90 18.77
N SER A 403 3.04 6.96 19.35
CA SER A 403 3.57 8.09 18.58
C SER A 403 4.72 7.72 17.61
N ILE A 404 5.36 6.57 17.83
CA ILE A 404 6.39 5.99 16.97
C ILE A 404 5.79 4.88 16.09
N LEU A 405 4.93 4.05 16.68
CA LEU A 405 4.42 2.82 16.07
C LEU A 405 3.31 3.07 15.03
N ILE A 406 2.46 4.09 15.20
CA ILE A 406 1.41 4.43 14.22
C ILE A 406 2.00 4.86 12.86
N PRO A 407 2.97 5.80 12.78
CA PRO A 407 3.64 6.10 11.52
C PRO A 407 4.25 4.88 10.83
N LEU A 408 4.82 3.97 11.63
CA LEU A 408 5.40 2.72 11.14
C LEU A 408 4.35 1.80 10.52
N ALA A 409 3.20 1.63 11.18
CA ALA A 409 2.08 0.85 10.66
C ALA A 409 1.61 1.40 9.31
N ILE A 410 1.38 2.72 9.25
CA ILE A 410 0.95 3.40 8.01
C ILE A 410 1.99 3.20 6.89
N ALA A 411 3.29 3.32 7.19
CA ALA A 411 4.34 3.12 6.20
C ALA A 411 4.39 1.69 5.65
N GLY A 412 4.21 0.68 6.51
CA GLY A 412 4.08 -0.72 6.09
C GLY A 412 2.85 -0.94 5.21
N CYS A 413 1.69 -0.44 5.62
CA CYS A 413 0.45 -0.51 4.87
C CYS A 413 0.53 0.21 3.50
N VAL A 414 1.22 1.35 3.40
CA VAL A 414 1.48 2.03 2.11
C VAL A 414 2.32 1.14 1.18
N LYS A 415 3.32 0.42 1.71
CA LYS A 415 4.16 -0.49 0.94
C LYS A 415 3.35 -1.68 0.41
N LEU A 416 2.46 -2.26 1.22
CA LEU A 416 1.53 -3.29 0.76
C LEU A 416 0.60 -2.79 -0.34
N ALA A 417 -0.03 -1.63 -0.16
CA ALA A 417 -0.91 -1.03 -1.16
C ALA A 417 -0.17 -0.77 -2.48
N ASP A 418 1.08 -0.33 -2.43
CA ASP A 418 1.91 -0.09 -3.63
C ASP A 418 2.21 -1.35 -4.42
N TRP A 419 2.42 -2.48 -3.74
CA TRP A 419 2.58 -3.76 -4.41
C TRP A 419 1.26 -4.31 -4.95
N TYR A 420 0.19 -4.19 -4.18
CA TYR A 420 -1.07 -4.89 -4.43
C TYR A 420 -1.98 -4.15 -5.40
N ILE A 421 -2.10 -2.83 -5.36
CA ILE A 421 -3.04 -2.10 -6.22
C ILE A 421 -2.56 -2.18 -7.68
N PRO A 422 -3.35 -2.72 -8.63
CA PRO A 422 -2.96 -2.85 -10.02
C PRO A 422 -2.68 -1.49 -10.66
N LYS A 423 -1.53 -1.42 -11.34
CA LYS A 423 -1.09 -0.25 -12.11
C LYS A 423 -1.54 -0.46 -13.56
N VAL A 424 -2.62 0.19 -13.98
CA VAL A 424 -3.31 -0.07 -15.24
C VAL A 424 -3.34 1.19 -16.09
N GLU A 425 -3.04 1.02 -17.38
CA GLU A 425 -3.16 2.06 -18.40
C GLU A 425 -4.29 1.71 -19.36
N VAL A 426 -5.07 2.72 -19.76
CA VAL A 426 -6.07 2.63 -20.82
C VAL A 426 -5.60 3.49 -21.98
N GLY A 427 -5.33 2.88 -23.13
CA GLY A 427 -4.91 3.55 -24.35
C GLY A 427 -5.96 3.43 -25.44
N LEU A 428 -6.10 4.46 -26.26
CA LEU A 428 -6.86 4.43 -27.51
C LEU A 428 -5.86 4.52 -28.67
N ASP A 429 -5.94 3.56 -29.60
CA ASP A 429 -4.94 3.40 -30.65
C ASP A 429 -5.38 4.04 -31.97
N SER A 430 -6.64 3.82 -32.36
CA SER A 430 -7.14 4.23 -33.68
C SER A 430 -8.67 4.24 -33.77
N PHE A 431 -9.18 4.92 -34.78
CA PHE A 431 -10.57 4.87 -35.21
C PHE A 431 -10.64 4.48 -36.70
N ASP A 432 -11.41 3.43 -36.99
CA ASP A 432 -11.71 2.98 -38.35
C ASP A 432 -13.02 3.64 -38.77
N ALA A 433 -12.92 4.68 -39.60
CA ALA A 433 -14.08 5.48 -40.03
C ALA A 433 -15.04 4.70 -40.93
N GLU A 434 -14.56 3.72 -41.72
CA GLU A 434 -15.41 2.91 -42.59
C GLU A 434 -16.31 1.98 -41.78
N LYS A 435 -15.76 1.42 -40.70
CA LYS A 435 -16.48 0.48 -39.82
C LYS A 435 -17.12 1.15 -38.61
N GLY A 436 -16.81 2.42 -38.35
CA GLY A 436 -17.20 3.11 -37.13
C GLY A 436 -16.60 2.48 -35.87
N LEU A 437 -15.39 1.90 -35.94
CA LEU A 437 -14.79 1.16 -34.83
C LEU A 437 -13.65 1.93 -34.17
N LEU A 438 -13.79 2.22 -32.88
CA LEU A 438 -12.71 2.71 -32.03
C LEU A 438 -11.95 1.53 -31.41
N LYS A 439 -10.62 1.54 -31.49
CA LYS A 439 -9.72 0.49 -30.99
C LYS A 439 -8.75 1.04 -29.95
N GLY A 440 -8.33 0.19 -29.02
CA GLY A 440 -7.39 0.54 -27.97
C GLY A 440 -6.92 -0.66 -27.16
N ARG A 441 -6.28 -0.40 -26.02
CA ARG A 441 -5.75 -1.43 -25.12
C ARG A 441 -5.84 -1.05 -23.64
N VAL A 442 -6.04 -2.05 -22.81
CA VAL A 442 -5.84 -2.00 -21.35
C VAL A 442 -4.57 -2.79 -21.02
N THR A 443 -3.60 -2.15 -20.36
CA THR A 443 -2.30 -2.75 -20.03
C THR A 443 -2.06 -2.70 -18.53
N HIS A 444 -1.73 -3.84 -17.92
CA HIS A 444 -1.26 -3.91 -16.53
C HIS A 444 0.26 -3.83 -16.45
N LEU A 445 0.77 -2.80 -15.78
CA LEU A 445 2.19 -2.58 -15.49
C LEU A 445 2.57 -3.35 -14.21
N ASN A 446 2.97 -4.61 -14.35
CA ASN A 446 3.25 -5.48 -13.19
C ASN A 446 4.67 -5.32 -12.61
N LYS A 447 5.51 -4.46 -13.19
CA LYS A 447 6.84 -4.17 -12.64
C LYS A 447 6.69 -3.56 -11.24
N ASP A 448 7.49 -4.03 -10.29
CA ASP A 448 7.47 -3.59 -8.89
C ASP A 448 6.05 -3.73 -8.26
N SER A 449 5.33 -4.79 -8.64
CA SER A 449 4.02 -5.16 -8.10
C SER A 449 4.06 -6.56 -7.46
N ALA A 450 3.00 -6.92 -6.74
CA ALA A 450 2.79 -8.25 -6.17
C ALA A 450 2.47 -9.32 -7.22
N TYR A 451 2.14 -8.91 -8.45
CA TYR A 451 1.66 -9.81 -9.50
C TYR A 451 2.82 -10.36 -10.33
N ALA A 452 3.04 -11.67 -10.23
CA ALA A 452 4.11 -12.37 -10.95
C ALA A 452 3.96 -12.27 -12.48
N SER A 453 2.73 -12.10 -12.99
CA SER A 453 2.42 -11.91 -14.40
C SER A 453 1.45 -10.73 -14.59
N PRO A 454 1.43 -10.09 -15.79
CA PRO A 454 0.45 -9.07 -16.11
C PRO A 454 -0.98 -9.59 -15.98
N LEU A 455 -1.87 -8.78 -15.41
CA LEU A 455 -3.29 -9.06 -15.33
C LEU A 455 -3.93 -8.74 -16.68
N VAL A 456 -4.71 -9.67 -17.20
CA VAL A 456 -5.36 -9.53 -18.51
C VAL A 456 -6.81 -9.12 -18.29
N PHE A 457 -7.16 -7.89 -18.67
CA PHE A 457 -8.49 -7.34 -18.40
C PHE A 457 -9.52 -7.73 -19.47
N ASN A 458 -10.64 -8.27 -19.01
CA ASN A 458 -11.88 -8.41 -19.75
C ASN A 458 -12.93 -7.46 -19.15
N SER A 459 -13.72 -6.78 -19.99
CA SER A 459 -14.85 -6.00 -19.49
C SER A 459 -16.03 -6.91 -19.14
N ALA A 460 -16.85 -6.50 -18.17
CA ALA A 460 -18.15 -7.13 -17.95
C ALA A 460 -19.09 -6.93 -19.16
N GLU A 461 -20.18 -7.70 -19.21
CA GLU A 461 -21.27 -7.49 -20.16
C GLU A 461 -22.58 -7.14 -19.41
N PRO A 462 -23.12 -5.91 -19.57
CA PRO A 462 -22.53 -4.76 -20.27
C PRO A 462 -21.34 -4.16 -19.49
N PRO A 463 -20.38 -3.49 -20.17
CA PRO A 463 -19.25 -2.87 -19.51
C PRO A 463 -19.63 -1.55 -18.81
N ASN A 464 -18.92 -1.22 -17.74
CA ASN A 464 -18.98 0.08 -17.10
C ASN A 464 -17.92 1.01 -17.70
N PHE A 465 -18.34 2.00 -18.49
CA PHE A 465 -17.44 2.94 -19.18
C PHE A 465 -18.08 4.31 -19.39
N HIS A 466 -17.25 5.32 -19.65
CA HIS A 466 -17.69 6.62 -20.16
C HIS A 466 -16.82 6.99 -21.36
N LEU A 467 -17.46 7.25 -22.51
CA LEU A 467 -16.77 7.76 -23.69
C LEU A 467 -17.12 9.25 -23.88
N TYR A 468 -16.09 10.07 -23.99
CA TYR A 468 -16.20 11.48 -24.35
C TYR A 468 -15.75 11.65 -25.80
N MET A 469 -16.52 12.42 -26.58
CA MET A 469 -16.16 12.85 -27.93
C MET A 469 -16.22 14.37 -27.97
N ASN A 470 -15.10 15.02 -28.31
CA ASN A 470 -14.94 16.49 -28.25
C ASN A 470 -15.41 17.07 -26.89
N ASP A 471 -14.95 16.46 -25.79
CA ASP A 471 -15.35 16.75 -24.40
C ASP A 471 -16.84 16.51 -24.05
N GLY A 472 -17.68 16.16 -25.02
CA GLY A 472 -19.08 15.78 -24.80
C GLY A 472 -19.22 14.31 -24.40
N LEU A 473 -19.85 14.04 -23.25
CA LEU A 473 -20.18 12.67 -22.85
C LEU A 473 -21.18 12.05 -23.84
N GLN A 474 -20.87 10.85 -24.32
CA GLN A 474 -21.68 10.14 -25.30
C GLN A 474 -22.73 9.22 -24.64
N ASN A 475 -23.84 8.99 -25.35
CA ASN A 475 -24.91 8.10 -24.90
C ASN A 475 -24.49 6.63 -25.05
N TRP A 476 -24.57 5.88 -23.94
CA TRP A 476 -24.15 4.49 -23.85
C TRP A 476 -25.01 3.56 -24.72
N ASP A 477 -26.29 3.86 -24.92
CA ASP A 477 -27.21 3.04 -25.76
C ASP A 477 -26.79 3.00 -27.24
N LYS A 478 -25.96 3.97 -27.65
CA LYS A 478 -25.44 4.08 -29.01
C LYS A 478 -24.08 3.41 -29.20
N ILE A 479 -23.45 2.95 -28.12
CA ILE A 479 -22.07 2.45 -28.14
C ILE A 479 -22.06 1.00 -27.67
N LYS A 480 -21.49 0.10 -28.47
CA LYS A 480 -21.17 -1.25 -28.02
C LYS A 480 -19.68 -1.34 -27.76
N LEU A 481 -19.28 -1.18 -26.50
CA LEU A 481 -17.90 -1.35 -26.07
C LEU A 481 -17.68 -2.77 -25.55
N GLN A 482 -16.51 -3.32 -25.81
CA GLN A 482 -16.02 -4.55 -25.19
C GLN A 482 -14.51 -4.45 -24.98
N VAL A 483 -14.02 -5.05 -23.91
CA VAL A 483 -12.60 -5.31 -23.72
C VAL A 483 -12.38 -6.80 -23.60
N ARG A 484 -11.59 -7.40 -24.49
CA ARG A 484 -11.30 -8.84 -24.49
C ARG A 484 -9.80 -9.04 -24.59
N SER A 485 -9.24 -9.78 -23.66
CA SER A 485 -7.79 -9.99 -23.54
C SER A 485 -6.99 -8.68 -23.53
N GLY A 486 -7.53 -7.64 -22.89
CA GLY A 486 -6.97 -6.30 -22.86
C GLY A 486 -7.23 -5.48 -24.14
N GLU A 487 -7.78 -6.03 -25.21
CA GLU A 487 -8.07 -5.29 -26.45
C GLU A 487 -9.42 -4.59 -26.36
N ILE A 488 -9.43 -3.28 -26.57
CA ILE A 488 -10.63 -2.45 -26.57
C ILE A 488 -11.19 -2.41 -27.99
N THR A 489 -12.47 -2.70 -28.13
CA THR A 489 -13.24 -2.46 -29.34
C THR A 489 -14.53 -1.75 -28.96
N ALA A 490 -14.80 -0.59 -29.56
CA ALA A 490 -16.05 0.11 -29.39
C ALA A 490 -16.68 0.42 -30.76
N ASP A 491 -17.87 -0.12 -30.98
CA ASP A 491 -18.70 0.19 -32.15
C ASP A 491 -19.45 1.50 -31.90
N LEU A 492 -19.06 2.51 -32.69
CA LEU A 492 -19.60 3.85 -32.71
C LEU A 492 -20.46 4.11 -33.95
N GLY A 493 -20.85 3.08 -34.72
CA GLY A 493 -21.57 3.23 -35.99
C GLY A 493 -22.94 3.92 -35.89
N LYS A 494 -23.46 4.11 -34.68
CA LYS A 494 -24.70 4.88 -34.39
C LYS A 494 -24.42 6.34 -33.99
N LEU A 495 -23.17 6.75 -33.91
CA LEU A 495 -22.74 8.12 -33.62
C LEU A 495 -22.33 8.79 -34.93
N ASP A 496 -22.65 10.08 -35.03
CA ASP A 496 -22.09 10.94 -36.05
C ASP A 496 -20.71 11.41 -35.58
N VAL A 497 -19.65 10.85 -36.17
CA VAL A 497 -18.25 11.10 -35.77
C VAL A 497 -17.61 12.07 -36.77
N PRO A 498 -17.30 13.31 -36.36
CA PRO A 498 -16.61 14.28 -37.23
C PRO A 498 -15.21 13.82 -37.64
N GLU A 499 -14.75 14.25 -38.83
CA GLU A 499 -13.39 13.94 -39.33
C GLU A 499 -12.25 14.36 -38.39
N LYS A 500 -12.47 15.40 -37.58
CA LYS A 500 -11.51 15.95 -36.61
C LYS A 500 -11.97 15.74 -35.15
N ALA A 501 -12.68 14.65 -34.88
CA ALA A 501 -13.10 14.34 -33.51
C ALA A 501 -11.93 14.05 -32.58
N SER A 502 -12.09 14.28 -31.28
CA SER A 502 -11.23 13.74 -30.24
C SER A 502 -11.99 12.78 -29.34
N PHE A 503 -11.31 11.76 -28.82
CA PHE A 503 -11.90 10.76 -27.93
C PHE A 503 -11.13 10.63 -26.63
N VAL A 504 -11.87 10.50 -25.53
CA VAL A 504 -11.35 10.05 -24.25
C VAL A 504 -12.25 8.96 -23.70
N LEU A 505 -11.65 7.84 -23.31
CA LEU A 505 -12.34 6.73 -22.68
C LEU A 505 -11.99 6.66 -21.19
N ILE A 506 -12.99 6.47 -20.35
CA ILE A 506 -12.83 6.12 -18.94
C ILE A 506 -13.42 4.73 -18.72
N LEU A 507 -12.59 3.79 -18.28
CA LEU A 507 -13.03 2.43 -17.93
C LEU A 507 -13.08 2.27 -16.42
N ASP A 508 -14.07 1.50 -15.94
CA ASP A 508 -14.09 1.01 -14.57
C ASP A 508 -13.35 -0.33 -14.47
N ILE A 509 -12.34 -0.37 -13.60
CA ILE A 509 -11.51 -1.55 -13.33
C ILE A 509 -11.45 -1.72 -11.81
N GLY A 510 -12.19 -2.69 -11.29
CA GLY A 510 -12.24 -2.99 -9.85
C GLY A 510 -12.76 -1.85 -9.00
N GLY A 511 -13.69 -1.04 -9.52
CA GLY A 511 -14.23 0.13 -8.83
C GLY A 511 -13.35 1.38 -8.91
N MET A 512 -12.19 1.28 -9.57
CA MET A 512 -11.35 2.41 -9.94
C MET A 512 -11.72 2.90 -11.35
N ARG A 513 -11.72 4.21 -11.56
CA ARG A 513 -11.93 4.81 -12.89
C ARG A 513 -10.59 5.21 -13.49
N VAL A 514 -10.25 4.63 -14.64
CA VAL A 514 -8.98 4.87 -15.34
C VAL A 514 -9.25 5.58 -16.66
N ARG A 515 -8.71 6.79 -16.82
CA ARG A 515 -8.90 7.65 -17.99
C ARG A 515 -7.80 7.41 -19.03
N SER A 516 -8.18 7.35 -20.31
CA SER A 516 -7.22 7.27 -21.41
C SER A 516 -6.55 8.61 -21.71
N GLU A 517 -5.47 8.57 -22.47
CA GLU A 517 -5.05 9.74 -23.24
C GLU A 517 -6.10 10.13 -24.28
N GLU A 518 -6.06 11.39 -24.71
CA GLU A 518 -6.93 11.88 -25.77
C GLU A 518 -6.45 11.39 -27.14
N LEU A 519 -7.33 10.68 -27.86
CA LEU A 519 -7.11 10.30 -29.25
C LEU A 519 -7.73 11.37 -30.16
N LYS A 520 -6.91 12.17 -30.84
CA LYS A 520 -7.37 13.14 -31.85
C LYS A 520 -7.39 12.53 -33.26
N LEU A 521 -8.47 12.75 -33.99
CA LEU A 521 -8.61 12.40 -35.41
C LEU A 521 -8.20 13.60 -36.28
N GLY A 522 -7.76 13.31 -37.51
CA GLY A 522 -7.38 14.35 -38.47
C GLY A 522 -6.07 15.09 -38.16
N GLU A 523 -5.43 14.83 -37.01
CA GLU A 523 -4.03 15.20 -36.81
C GLU A 523 -3.14 14.30 -37.67
N GLU A 524 -2.28 14.92 -38.47
CA GLU A 524 -1.31 14.20 -39.29
C GLU A 524 -0.37 13.42 -38.37
N SER A 525 -0.28 12.09 -38.54
CA SER A 525 0.61 11.29 -37.70
C SER A 525 2.06 11.76 -37.88
N VAL A 526 2.87 11.70 -36.83
CA VAL A 526 4.30 12.04 -36.89
C VAL A 526 4.97 11.31 -38.05
N LEU A 527 4.59 10.05 -38.29
CA LEU A 527 5.04 9.27 -39.44
C LEU A 527 4.63 9.87 -40.79
N ALA A 528 3.36 10.26 -40.96
CA ALA A 528 2.87 10.88 -42.20
C ALA A 528 3.52 12.25 -42.43
N TYR A 529 3.68 13.03 -41.37
CA TYR A 529 4.38 14.31 -41.38
C TYR A 529 5.85 14.12 -41.79
N LEU A 530 6.59 13.25 -41.10
CA LEU A 530 8.01 12.99 -41.39
C LEU A 530 8.23 12.47 -42.82
N LYS A 531 7.29 11.69 -43.37
CA LYS A 531 7.37 11.23 -44.78
C LYS A 531 7.19 12.36 -45.80
N LYS A 532 6.46 13.42 -45.48
CA LYS A 532 6.18 14.57 -46.37
C LYS A 532 7.06 15.77 -46.09
N ALA A 533 7.65 15.86 -44.90
CA ALA A 533 8.41 17.00 -44.43
C ALA A 533 9.58 17.31 -45.38
N LYS A 534 9.59 18.55 -45.89
CA LYS A 534 10.74 19.10 -46.65
C LYS A 534 11.83 19.62 -45.72
N ALA A 535 11.52 19.85 -44.46
CA ALA A 535 12.42 20.22 -43.38
C ALA A 535 11.70 19.88 -42.07
N ALA A 536 12.44 19.60 -41.02
CA ALA A 536 11.91 19.62 -39.67
C ALA A 536 13.07 20.00 -38.73
N THR A 537 12.85 20.08 -37.43
CA THR A 537 13.93 20.42 -36.49
C THR A 537 13.87 19.45 -35.31
N PHE A 538 15.03 18.84 -35.02
CA PHE A 538 15.17 17.84 -33.98
C PHE A 538 16.01 18.52 -32.92
N ARG A 539 15.37 18.85 -31.81
CA ARG A 539 16.10 19.28 -30.63
C ARG A 539 16.47 18.04 -29.84
N LEU A 540 17.77 17.85 -29.66
CA LEU A 540 18.32 16.70 -28.94
C LEU A 540 19.07 17.25 -27.72
N ASP A 541 18.49 17.05 -26.55
CA ASP A 541 19.16 17.36 -25.29
C ASP A 541 19.88 16.09 -24.80
N GLY A 542 21.22 16.12 -24.80
CA GLY A 542 22.04 14.94 -24.50
C GLY A 542 23.34 15.27 -23.77
N VAL A 543 23.87 14.29 -23.03
CA VAL A 543 25.16 14.39 -22.34
C VAL A 543 26.22 13.66 -23.17
N TYR A 544 27.28 14.36 -23.57
CA TYR A 544 28.36 13.77 -24.35
C TYR A 544 29.46 13.22 -23.43
N LYS A 545 29.91 11.97 -23.68
CA LYS A 545 31.12 11.41 -23.05
C LYS A 545 32.27 11.45 -24.05
N HIS A 546 33.31 12.21 -23.73
CA HIS A 546 34.54 12.21 -24.51
C HIS A 546 35.33 10.90 -24.29
N ASN A 547 35.96 10.37 -25.34
CA ASN A 547 36.91 9.25 -25.26
C ASN A 547 38.14 9.53 -24.36
N ARG A 548 38.27 10.72 -23.77
CA ARG A 548 39.30 11.07 -22.77
C ARG A 548 38.79 11.04 -21.31
N GLY A 549 37.62 10.45 -21.04
CA GLY A 549 37.12 10.26 -19.67
C GLY A 549 36.43 11.48 -19.03
N GLY A 550 36.26 12.58 -19.77
CA GLY A 550 35.49 13.75 -19.35
C GLY A 550 34.01 13.65 -19.75
N THR A 551 33.13 14.11 -18.86
CA THR A 551 31.68 14.25 -19.14
C THR A 551 31.37 15.74 -19.14
N GLU A 552 31.02 16.31 -20.29
CA GLU A 552 30.58 17.71 -20.40
C GLU A 552 29.16 17.75 -20.98
N GLN A 553 28.32 18.63 -20.41
CA GLN A 553 26.98 18.89 -20.93
C GLN A 553 27.09 19.94 -22.03
N HIS A 554 26.76 19.55 -23.26
CA HIS A 554 26.58 20.46 -24.38
C HIS A 554 25.13 20.37 -24.87
N HIS A 555 24.50 21.53 -25.01
CA HIS A 555 23.24 21.66 -25.73
C HIS A 555 23.58 22.00 -27.18
N GLU A 556 23.39 21.06 -28.09
CA GLU A 556 23.51 21.32 -29.52
C GLU A 556 22.14 21.16 -30.18
N GLU A 557 21.67 22.24 -30.80
CA GLU A 557 20.46 22.24 -31.60
C GLU A 557 20.80 21.82 -33.03
N TYR A 558 20.18 20.73 -33.49
CA TYR A 558 20.33 20.24 -34.86
C TYR A 558 19.09 20.65 -35.67
N SER A 559 19.15 21.84 -36.27
CA SER A 559 18.16 22.27 -37.26
C SER A 559 18.46 21.64 -38.61
N PHE A 560 17.50 20.94 -39.21
CA PHE A 560 17.68 20.31 -40.50
C PHE A 560 16.78 20.94 -41.57
N ASN A 561 17.42 21.49 -42.59
CA ASN A 561 16.75 21.99 -43.77
C ASN A 561 17.26 21.18 -44.96
N ARG A 562 16.36 20.54 -45.72
CA ARG A 562 16.71 19.74 -46.92
C ARG A 562 17.40 20.57 -48.01
N ARG A 563 17.45 21.91 -47.85
CA ARG A 563 18.18 22.83 -48.72
C ARG A 563 19.63 23.11 -48.30
N ASP A 564 19.98 22.92 -47.02
CA ASP A 564 21.26 23.40 -46.45
C ASP A 564 22.27 22.29 -46.12
N ALA A 565 21.86 21.02 -46.21
CA ALA A 565 22.74 19.86 -46.03
C ALA A 565 22.50 18.86 -47.17
N GLU A 566 23.58 18.27 -47.70
CA GLU A 566 23.48 17.11 -48.59
C GLU A 566 23.00 15.91 -47.75
N ILE A 567 21.68 15.73 -47.70
CA ILE A 567 21.07 14.50 -47.20
C ILE A 567 21.56 13.38 -48.13
N GLN A 568 22.38 12.48 -47.59
CA GLN A 568 22.97 11.38 -48.36
C GLN A 568 21.99 10.22 -48.54
N GLY A 569 21.03 10.08 -47.62
CA GLY A 569 20.03 9.04 -47.69
C GLY A 569 18.94 9.22 -46.66
N TRP A 570 17.71 8.94 -47.08
CA TRP A 570 16.55 8.85 -46.22
C TRP A 570 15.88 7.50 -46.49
N SER A 571 15.82 6.64 -45.48
CA SER A 571 15.26 5.29 -45.63
C SER A 571 14.27 4.97 -44.52
N TRP A 572 13.22 4.25 -44.90
CA TRP A 572 12.20 3.73 -44.00
C TRP A 572 12.14 2.22 -44.12
N SER A 573 11.97 1.54 -42.99
CA SER A 573 11.66 0.11 -42.93
C SER A 573 10.58 -0.12 -41.89
N GLY A 574 9.33 -0.32 -42.34
CA GLY A 574 8.16 -0.35 -41.48
C GLY A 574 7.99 0.97 -40.70
N ASN A 575 8.01 0.87 -39.37
CA ASN A 575 7.93 2.02 -38.45
C ASN A 575 9.30 2.58 -38.05
N SER A 576 10.38 2.04 -38.61
CA SER A 576 11.74 2.53 -38.35
C SER A 576 12.20 3.47 -39.45
N PHE A 577 12.98 4.48 -39.06
CA PHE A 577 13.62 5.40 -40.00
C PHE A 577 15.10 5.52 -39.75
N GLU A 578 15.83 5.84 -40.81
CA GLU A 578 17.21 6.29 -40.75
C GLU A 578 17.38 7.50 -41.68
N ILE A 579 18.01 8.55 -41.16
CA ILE A 579 18.35 9.79 -41.87
C ILE A 579 19.85 9.96 -41.75
N THR A 580 20.56 10.00 -42.88
CA THR A 580 21.99 10.30 -42.91
C THR A 580 22.25 11.57 -43.71
N TRP A 581 23.03 12.50 -43.13
CA TRP A 581 23.46 13.71 -43.83
C TRP A 581 24.91 14.03 -43.56
N LYS A 582 25.52 14.79 -44.48
CA LYS A 582 26.88 15.31 -44.33
C LYS A 582 26.87 16.84 -44.31
N LYS A 583 27.64 17.40 -43.40
CA LYS A 583 27.93 18.84 -43.34
C LYS A 583 29.43 19.04 -43.37
N THR A 584 29.90 19.72 -44.41
CA THR A 584 31.30 20.12 -44.56
C THR A 584 31.46 21.55 -44.06
N TYR A 585 32.38 21.78 -43.13
CA TYR A 585 32.62 23.10 -42.55
C TYR A 585 33.67 23.83 -43.39
N THR A 586 33.26 24.93 -44.01
CA THR A 586 34.12 25.72 -44.90
C THR A 586 34.83 26.88 -44.21
N ASN A 587 34.38 27.33 -43.03
CA ASN A 587 35.12 28.33 -42.25
C ASN A 587 34.62 28.40 -40.80
N TYR A 588 35.29 27.72 -39.87
CA TYR A 588 34.99 27.81 -38.43
C TYR A 588 36.30 27.97 -37.64
N GLY A 589 36.81 29.20 -37.60
CA GLY A 589 37.91 29.62 -36.72
C GLY A 589 39.22 28.84 -36.87
N GLY A 590 39.54 28.33 -38.06
CA GLY A 590 40.81 27.64 -38.36
C GLY A 590 40.98 26.22 -37.80
N VAL A 591 40.09 25.74 -36.92
CA VAL A 591 40.21 24.39 -36.29
C VAL A 591 39.41 23.31 -37.04
N TRP A 592 38.41 23.70 -37.83
CA TRP A 592 37.46 22.79 -38.48
C TRP A 592 37.39 22.95 -39.99
N GLU A 593 38.30 23.70 -40.58
CA GLU A 593 38.33 23.95 -42.03
C GLU A 593 38.57 22.65 -42.79
N GLY A 594 37.59 22.23 -43.61
CA GLY A 594 37.64 20.96 -44.34
C GLY A 594 37.17 19.73 -43.54
N ALA A 595 36.68 19.89 -42.31
CA ALA A 595 36.06 18.79 -41.58
C ALA A 595 34.67 18.46 -42.16
N THR A 596 34.41 17.18 -42.39
CA THR A 596 33.11 16.64 -42.79
C THR A 596 32.49 15.92 -41.60
N ARG A 597 31.36 16.41 -41.08
CA ARG A 597 30.53 15.65 -40.12
C ARG A 597 29.46 14.88 -40.87
N THR A 598 29.46 13.56 -40.72
CA THR A 598 28.33 12.70 -41.08
C THR A 598 27.49 12.50 -39.83
N VAL A 599 26.21 12.84 -39.90
CA VAL A 599 25.27 12.60 -38.81
C VAL A 599 24.24 11.59 -39.29
N ARG A 600 23.97 10.59 -38.46
CA ARG A 600 22.96 9.57 -38.67
C ARG A 600 21.96 9.61 -37.52
N LEU A 601 20.72 9.93 -37.84
CA LEU A 601 19.60 9.82 -36.91
C LEU A 601 18.82 8.55 -37.26
N SER A 602 18.60 7.67 -36.29
CA SER A 602 17.72 6.51 -36.46
C SER A 602 16.70 6.45 -35.34
N GLY A 603 15.55 5.85 -35.62
CA GLY A 603 14.50 5.74 -34.62
C GLY A 603 13.34 4.89 -35.09
N SER A 604 12.35 4.76 -34.23
CA SER A 604 11.11 4.07 -34.54
C SER A 604 9.92 4.87 -34.03
N VAL A 605 8.79 4.75 -34.72
CA VAL A 605 7.50 5.23 -34.24
C VAL A 605 6.66 4.08 -33.68
N THR A 606 5.70 4.39 -32.82
CA THR A 606 4.67 3.47 -32.36
C THR A 606 3.84 2.94 -33.54
N ALA A 607 3.11 1.84 -33.33
CA ALA A 607 2.33 1.17 -34.39
C ALA A 607 1.31 2.11 -35.08
N ASP A 608 0.79 3.08 -34.34
CA ASP A 608 -0.13 4.11 -34.83
C ASP A 608 0.58 5.26 -35.60
N GLY A 609 1.92 5.27 -35.62
CA GLY A 609 2.74 6.29 -36.26
C GLY A 609 2.71 7.66 -35.57
N ARG A 610 2.17 7.76 -34.36
CA ARG A 610 1.93 9.04 -33.67
C ARG A 610 3.01 9.41 -32.66
N THR A 611 3.68 8.44 -32.06
CA THR A 611 4.70 8.68 -31.03
C THR A 611 6.05 8.12 -31.48
N LEU A 612 7.15 8.80 -31.18
CA LEU A 612 8.49 8.24 -31.31
C LEU A 612 8.71 7.20 -30.21
N SER A 613 8.78 5.92 -30.58
CA SER A 613 9.08 4.82 -29.65
C SER A 613 10.58 4.68 -29.37
N SER A 614 11.44 5.17 -30.27
CA SER A 614 12.88 5.27 -30.05
C SER A 614 13.52 6.35 -30.94
N CYS A 615 14.63 6.93 -30.48
CA CYS A 615 15.45 7.86 -31.25
C CYS A 615 16.92 7.75 -30.83
N SER A 616 17.83 7.71 -31.79
CA SER A 616 19.28 7.56 -31.63
C SER A 616 20.01 8.47 -32.61
N LEU A 617 21.04 9.15 -32.12
CA LEU A 617 21.88 10.02 -32.94
C LEU A 617 23.32 9.51 -32.90
N LYS A 618 23.91 9.32 -34.08
CA LYS A 618 25.33 9.06 -34.27
C LYS A 618 25.95 10.21 -35.05
N VAL A 619 27.07 10.73 -34.55
CA VAL A 619 27.85 11.78 -35.23
C VAL A 619 29.26 11.23 -35.48
N ASP A 620 29.64 11.13 -36.75
CA ASP A 620 30.96 10.74 -37.21
C ASP A 620 31.65 11.96 -37.84
N THR A 621 32.84 12.33 -37.36
CA THR A 621 33.58 13.48 -37.90
C THR A 621 34.87 13.03 -38.58
N ALA A 622 35.04 13.40 -39.84
CA ALA A 622 36.25 13.17 -40.64
C ALA A 622 36.97 14.50 -40.90
N PHE A 623 38.28 14.55 -40.68
CA PHE A 623 39.12 15.72 -40.95
C PHE A 623 39.96 15.50 -42.22
N LYS A 624 40.22 16.57 -42.96
CA LYS A 624 40.91 16.51 -44.27
C LYS A 624 42.36 16.00 -44.19
N ASP A 625 43.04 16.20 -43.06
CA ASP A 625 44.51 16.01 -42.94
C ASP A 625 44.96 15.10 -41.76
N GLY A 626 44.20 14.06 -41.36
CA GLY A 626 44.73 13.07 -40.40
C GLY A 626 43.80 11.92 -40.00
N PRO A 627 44.34 10.79 -39.47
CA PRO A 627 43.61 9.53 -39.26
C PRO A 627 42.74 9.50 -37.98
N GLN A 628 42.29 10.65 -37.46
CA GLN A 628 41.44 10.66 -36.27
C GLN A 628 39.95 10.66 -36.63
N GLU A 629 39.42 9.46 -36.86
CA GLU A 629 37.98 9.23 -36.84
C GLU A 629 37.49 9.33 -35.39
N LYS A 630 36.74 10.40 -35.08
CA LYS A 630 36.04 10.52 -33.80
C LYS A 630 34.57 10.20 -34.05
N SER A 631 34.16 9.01 -33.62
CA SER A 631 32.76 8.59 -33.59
C SER A 631 32.19 8.80 -32.20
N ALA A 632 30.95 9.28 -32.13
CA ALA A 632 30.20 9.34 -30.89
C ALA A 632 28.77 8.90 -31.12
N THR A 633 28.31 8.06 -30.21
CA THR A 633 26.96 7.50 -30.21
C THR A 633 26.24 8.03 -28.99
N LEU A 634 25.15 8.77 -29.20
CA LEU A 634 24.24 9.19 -28.14
C LEU A 634 23.04 8.24 -28.14
N THR A 635 22.85 7.52 -27.04
CA THR A 635 21.71 6.63 -26.80
C THR A 635 20.86 7.14 -25.64
N GLY A 636 19.55 6.91 -25.69
CA GLY A 636 18.61 7.30 -24.61
C GLY A 636 18.15 8.76 -24.63
N LEU A 637 18.02 9.36 -25.82
CA LEU A 637 17.59 10.75 -25.98
C LEU A 637 16.07 10.88 -25.86
N ASN A 638 15.61 11.90 -25.13
CA ASN A 638 14.25 12.42 -25.28
C ASN A 638 14.28 13.40 -26.46
N ALA A 639 13.67 13.03 -27.58
CA ALA A 639 13.61 13.86 -28.77
C ALA A 639 12.22 14.51 -28.88
N THR A 640 12.17 15.84 -29.01
CA THR A 640 10.95 16.57 -29.34
C THR A 640 11.01 16.98 -30.80
N VAL A 641 10.00 16.60 -31.58
CA VAL A 641 9.84 17.05 -32.96
C VAL A 641 9.06 18.35 -32.96
N LEU A 642 9.70 19.44 -33.37
CA LEU A 642 9.03 20.72 -33.54
C LEU A 642 8.46 20.80 -34.96
N MET A 643 7.14 20.88 -35.07
CA MET A 643 6.44 21.06 -36.35
C MET A 643 6.36 22.55 -36.69
N PRO A 644 7.01 23.06 -37.76
CA PRO A 644 6.87 24.45 -38.20
C PRO A 644 5.43 24.80 -38.58
N GLU A 645 4.93 25.94 -38.08
CA GLU A 645 3.69 26.57 -38.56
C GLU A 645 3.88 27.25 -39.93
N PRO A 646 2.81 27.40 -40.74
CA PRO A 646 2.89 28.04 -42.07
C PRO A 646 3.08 29.56 -42.07
N SER A 647 3.06 30.26 -40.94
CA SER A 647 3.17 31.74 -40.93
C SER A 647 3.80 32.32 -39.66
N ARG A 648 5.08 32.73 -39.79
CA ARG A 648 5.91 33.60 -38.91
C ARG A 648 6.75 32.93 -37.80
N PRO A 649 7.88 33.57 -37.39
CA PRO A 649 8.98 32.90 -36.71
C PRO A 649 8.72 32.68 -35.23
N ASN A 650 9.23 31.56 -34.75
CA ASN A 650 9.13 31.07 -33.37
C ASN A 650 9.65 32.10 -32.35
N PHE A 651 8.81 32.45 -31.37
CA PHE A 651 9.22 33.08 -30.11
C PHE A 651 9.41 32.00 -29.04
N VAL A 652 10.52 31.99 -28.29
CA VAL A 652 10.58 31.37 -26.95
C VAL A 652 11.59 32.06 -26.02
N CYS A 653 11.14 32.27 -24.78
CA CYS A 653 11.82 32.81 -23.59
C CYS A 653 13.14 32.14 -23.19
N MET A 654 14.01 32.93 -22.54
CA MET A 654 15.24 32.50 -21.86
C MET A 654 14.99 32.20 -20.37
N TYR A 655 15.59 31.12 -19.86
CA TYR A 655 15.81 30.92 -18.41
C TYR A 655 17.30 30.63 -18.17
N ARG A 656 17.89 31.25 -17.13
CA ARG A 656 19.30 31.11 -16.76
C ARG A 656 19.38 30.85 -15.26
N GLY A 657 19.94 29.72 -14.85
CA GLY A 657 20.20 29.41 -13.44
C GLY A 657 21.02 28.12 -13.27
N SER A 658 22.00 28.14 -12.37
CA SER A 658 22.96 27.07 -12.07
C SER A 658 22.62 26.39 -10.72
N GLY A 659 22.32 25.10 -10.72
CA GLY A 659 21.96 24.31 -9.51
C GLY A 659 21.38 22.93 -9.86
N PRO A 660 21.42 21.90 -8.98
CA PRO A 660 21.64 20.52 -9.38
C PRO A 660 20.45 19.82 -10.08
N ARG A 661 20.70 19.47 -11.35
CA ARG A 661 20.18 18.37 -12.18
C ARG A 661 18.78 17.79 -11.89
N VAL A 662 17.80 18.30 -12.62
CA VAL A 662 16.68 17.54 -13.23
C VAL A 662 16.43 18.14 -14.62
N ALA A 663 16.30 17.31 -15.66
CA ALA A 663 15.89 17.76 -16.99
C ALA A 663 14.35 17.89 -17.01
N SER A 664 13.84 19.12 -17.18
CA SER A 664 12.42 19.42 -17.35
C SER A 664 12.08 19.60 -18.84
N CYS A 665 11.06 18.91 -19.33
CA CYS A 665 10.50 19.12 -20.67
C CYS A 665 9.17 19.89 -20.55
N VAL A 666 9.00 20.95 -21.35
CA VAL A 666 7.76 21.74 -21.46
C VAL A 666 7.15 21.48 -22.84
N ILE A 667 5.90 21.03 -22.88
CA ILE A 667 5.09 20.99 -24.09
C ILE A 667 4.16 22.21 -24.05
N THR A 668 4.27 23.10 -25.02
CA THR A 668 3.32 24.22 -25.19
C THR A 668 2.42 23.92 -26.39
N THR A 669 1.11 23.88 -26.16
CA THR A 669 0.10 23.98 -27.21
C THR A 669 -0.83 25.16 -26.88
N GLN A 670 -1.39 25.79 -27.90
CA GLN A 670 -1.92 27.17 -27.90
C GLN A 670 -3.17 27.46 -27.04
N THR A 671 -3.64 26.56 -26.17
CA THR A 671 -4.75 26.86 -25.25
C THR A 671 -4.19 27.04 -23.83
N GLY A 672 -3.96 28.30 -23.46
CA GLY A 672 -3.26 28.68 -22.24
C GLY A 672 -3.76 27.98 -20.98
N THR A 673 -2.91 27.13 -20.39
CA THR A 673 -2.85 26.90 -18.94
C THR A 673 -1.46 26.37 -18.61
N VAL A 674 -0.63 27.21 -17.99
CA VAL A 674 0.66 26.79 -17.41
C VAL A 674 0.35 26.09 -16.08
N ARG A 675 0.67 24.81 -15.95
CA ARG A 675 0.74 24.13 -14.64
C ARG A 675 2.20 23.87 -14.30
N THR A 676 2.72 24.61 -13.33
CA THR A 676 4.01 24.33 -12.69
C THR A 676 3.75 23.60 -11.37
N VAL A 677 4.30 22.40 -11.17
CA VAL A 677 4.62 21.87 -9.84
C VAL A 677 5.78 20.88 -9.94
N GLN A 678 6.98 21.27 -9.46
CA GLN A 678 7.66 20.52 -8.39
C GLN A 678 8.74 21.39 -7.74
N THR A 679 8.54 21.69 -6.45
CA THR A 679 9.55 22.23 -5.55
C THR A 679 10.36 21.06 -5.00
N LEU A 680 11.68 21.08 -5.14
CA LEU A 680 12.58 20.29 -4.31
C LEU A 680 13.35 21.26 -3.41
N SER A 681 13.24 21.04 -2.10
CA SER A 681 13.93 21.78 -1.06
C SER A 681 15.42 21.47 -1.09
N GLY A 682 16.24 22.48 -1.34
CA GLY A 682 17.64 22.54 -0.98
C GLY A 682 17.91 23.93 -0.40
N GLU A 683 18.49 23.96 0.79
CA GLU A 683 18.84 25.18 1.52
C GLU A 683 19.80 26.04 0.69
N ASP A 684 19.34 27.19 0.18
CA ASP A 684 20.14 28.41 0.24
C ASP A 684 19.24 29.65 0.09
N SER A 685 19.40 30.57 1.03
CA SER A 685 18.62 31.79 1.15
C SER A 685 19.19 32.88 0.23
N SER A 686 18.51 33.21 -0.88
CA SER A 686 18.36 34.58 -1.41
C SER A 686 18.04 34.60 -2.91
N THR A 687 16.76 34.66 -3.29
CA THR A 687 16.37 35.38 -4.52
C THR A 687 14.87 35.69 -4.54
N ARG A 688 14.52 36.98 -4.65
CA ARG A 688 13.18 37.48 -4.97
C ARG A 688 13.02 37.50 -6.50
N ALA A 689 11.86 37.15 -7.02
CA ALA A 689 11.50 37.36 -8.43
C ALA A 689 10.20 38.19 -8.51
N GLU A 690 10.26 39.34 -9.16
CA GLU A 690 9.12 40.15 -9.60
C GLU A 690 8.83 39.85 -11.08
N LEU A 691 7.55 39.88 -11.46
CA LEU A 691 7.04 39.65 -12.81
C LEU A 691 6.43 40.96 -13.33
N GLU A 692 7.04 41.57 -14.35
CA GLU A 692 6.42 42.63 -15.15
C GLU A 692 6.01 42.08 -16.52
N PHE A 693 4.81 42.43 -16.96
CA PHE A 693 4.28 42.14 -18.29
C PHE A 693 4.42 43.37 -19.19
N PHE A 694 4.90 43.18 -20.42
CA PHE A 694 4.68 44.12 -21.52
C PHE A 694 4.04 43.39 -22.71
N GLN A 695 3.06 44.07 -23.31
CA GLN A 695 2.09 43.59 -24.33
C GLN A 695 2.72 43.06 -25.61
#